data_AF-A0A1I4PFH8-F1
#
_entry.id   AF-A0A1I4PFH8-F1
#
_cell.length_a   1.000
_cell.length_b   1.000
_cell.length_c   1.000
_cell.angle_alpha   90.00
_cell.angle_beta   90.00
_cell.angle_gamma   90.00
#
_symmetry.space_group_name_H-M   'P 1'
#
loop_
_entity.id
_entity.type
_entity.pdbx_description
1 polymer ?
#
loop_
_entity_poly.entity_id
_entity_poly.type
_entity_poly.pdbx_seq_one_letter_code
_entity_poly.pdbx_strand_id
1 'polypeptide(L)'
;MMTKGRKGTFKLIVVFLLCLLFVPSTVSASDWEQFQGDIHNTGVTEDKAPITYPVGNEYSWATKAISADGYLGFDSAFIALDGVLYVVGCDHNLRALYMGNGTEIWSTNTGEGFHLGSIAAGNDSIFVSTYTSWLYCINSTTGVVEWKADERLYVGEVNKNYQMNTPVVYDDHKVYFGGWLSDVTYENYSRYYCYYDNGTKCWERQTTTDSGYYWTGAAVIDDYLVYADIGGYLVSVYKNTGLTRDQLDLSLTYGFDSGNVYSSICYAEELGRIYLTSKGGYLYSIGMNSDGTFDTVDKQYAKLPSTSKSTPAYYNGKVYFGTGSVFGGAGSGLLCYNASNVSEKLWSYSNATAIQSSPVISTAYDDGDGEIYIYFTTNVANGTVYCINGSGIEQWTYTAPSEINEYTLQGVTISDGWLFYGNDARYVFGMATKESLGKVHYIDNSSSLQDEIYDAENGDTIMLSPGIYNVSLDPLTGYSSLYINKSDLIFEADGGEVIIVPDTDACPSLMFGVADADDTAGCDASGTTFKGINFAGFDMIGTANNDLKSNQVLSNLRFETCTFSDVDIHYIHNDSYVMNCTFSDGPDLMICGDNIIIEGNNGTFKGMELSTDLSGASDLTIRNNSFSLDGSLDLSDVSYLMEGNIIHAVSSGIQCQINNSASFILNNDFTNISLLSLGGQVYLNNIIDCNDMEFVLASGTFNTSDPVNYTYKDTNYASYLGNYYSDYSGTDVNDDGIGDDPVTDSSNGGIDYYPLTGKWISSTSEIEAPVADFSANITSGNAPLTVQFTDMTSATLSWDWDLDNDGVIDSTDQNPVFTYTTAGRYSVNLTIHGSTASDSELKVDYIYVADDWNPWNDAGSVSGSYISIDEVIEAYNCWRYDNTASYTGYSVSIDDVISMYNAWRYNDQM
;
A
#
# COMPACT_ATOMS: atom_id res chain seq x y z
N MET A 1 -14.91 -69.06 -29.72
CA MET A 1 -15.37 -69.46 -28.37
C MET A 1 -14.66 -68.56 -27.39
N MET A 2 -15.34 -67.61 -26.72
CA MET A 2 -15.93 -67.81 -25.38
C MET A 2 -14.91 -68.42 -24.40
N THR A 3 -14.54 -67.88 -23.24
CA THR A 3 -15.19 -66.93 -22.30
C THR A 3 -14.22 -66.63 -21.14
N LYS A 4 -14.36 -65.44 -20.52
CA LYS A 4 -14.22 -65.06 -19.08
C LYS A 4 -13.01 -65.60 -18.28
N GLY A 5 -12.26 -64.82 -17.49
CA GLY A 5 -12.37 -63.43 -17.04
C GLY A 5 -11.52 -63.25 -15.76
N ARG A 6 -11.06 -62.02 -15.48
CA ARG A 6 -10.78 -61.54 -14.12
C ARG A 6 -10.66 -60.01 -14.13
N LYS A 7 -11.32 -59.38 -13.16
CA LYS A 7 -11.47 -57.95 -12.96
C LYS A 7 -10.12 -57.30 -12.63
N GLY A 8 -9.81 -56.19 -13.29
CA GLY A 8 -8.77 -55.24 -12.91
C GLY A 8 -9.35 -53.83 -13.08
N THR A 9 -9.31 -53.06 -12.01
CA THR A 9 -9.84 -51.71 -11.86
C THR A 9 -9.06 -50.75 -12.77
N PHE A 10 -9.71 -50.21 -13.80
CA PHE A 10 -9.18 -49.11 -14.62
C PHE A 10 -9.38 -47.81 -13.84
N LYS A 11 -8.30 -47.15 -13.40
CA LYS A 11 -8.35 -45.73 -13.04
C LYS A 11 -8.02 -44.93 -14.31
N LEU A 12 -8.95 -44.05 -14.63
CA LEU A 12 -8.97 -43.09 -15.73
C LEU A 12 -7.82 -42.08 -15.51
N ILE A 13 -6.86 -42.01 -16.44
CA ILE A 13 -5.91 -40.89 -16.49
C ILE A 13 -6.62 -39.79 -17.27
N VAL A 14 -7.12 -38.79 -16.55
CA VAL A 14 -7.54 -37.50 -17.12
C VAL A 14 -6.28 -36.67 -17.28
N VAL A 15 -5.89 -36.39 -18.52
CA VAL A 15 -4.83 -35.43 -18.85
C VAL A 15 -5.48 -34.05 -18.79
N PHE A 16 -5.22 -33.30 -17.72
CA PHE A 16 -5.49 -31.87 -17.70
C PHE A 16 -4.39 -31.15 -18.49
N LEU A 17 -4.79 -30.50 -19.58
CA LEU A 17 -3.98 -29.54 -20.30
C LEU A 17 -4.00 -28.26 -19.44
N LEU A 18 -2.89 -27.91 -18.78
CA LEU A 18 -2.75 -26.60 -18.15
C LEU A 18 -2.66 -25.56 -19.28
N CYS A 19 -3.74 -24.81 -19.49
CA CYS A 19 -3.64 -23.48 -20.07
C CYS A 19 -3.08 -22.58 -18.96
N LEU A 20 -1.82 -22.16 -19.11
CA LEU A 20 -1.26 -21.04 -18.36
C LEU A 20 -2.06 -19.80 -18.72
N LEU A 21 -3.02 -19.44 -17.86
CA LEU A 21 -3.57 -18.10 -17.82
C LEU A 21 -2.51 -17.25 -17.13
N PHE A 22 -1.81 -16.43 -17.92
CA PHE A 22 -1.10 -15.27 -17.39
C PHE A 22 -2.17 -14.33 -16.84
N VAL A 23 -2.30 -14.28 -15.52
CA VAL A 23 -2.97 -13.19 -14.83
C VAL A 23 -1.86 -12.20 -14.48
N PRO A 24 -1.88 -10.96 -14.97
CA PRO A 24 -0.91 -9.96 -14.55
C PRO A 24 -1.13 -9.69 -13.05
N SER A 25 -0.08 -9.86 -12.25
CA SER A 25 -0.02 -9.38 -10.89
C SER A 25 -0.20 -7.86 -10.90
N THR A 26 -1.20 -7.35 -10.17
CA THR A 26 -1.29 -5.93 -9.85
C THR A 26 -0.23 -5.63 -8.81
N VAL A 27 0.91 -5.13 -9.29
CA VAL A 27 1.97 -4.52 -8.49
C VAL A 27 1.36 -3.32 -7.77
N SER A 28 1.33 -3.35 -6.44
CA SER A 28 1.14 -2.14 -5.64
C SER A 28 2.26 -1.17 -6.00
N ALA A 29 1.94 0.08 -6.35
CA ALA A 29 2.93 1.04 -6.81
C ALA A 29 4.02 1.29 -5.75
N SER A 30 5.21 1.61 -6.23
CA SER A 30 6.35 1.91 -5.38
C SER A 30 6.33 3.40 -4.99
N ASP A 31 6.22 3.66 -3.68
CA ASP A 31 6.35 5.00 -3.14
C ASP A 31 7.69 5.64 -3.54
N TRP A 32 7.66 6.93 -3.87
CA TRP A 32 8.83 7.73 -4.18
C TRP A 32 9.12 8.67 -3.01
N GLU A 33 9.60 8.12 -1.89
CA GLU A 33 9.58 8.80 -0.59
C GLU A 33 10.61 9.94 -0.44
N GLN A 34 11.67 9.92 -1.26
CA GLN A 34 12.76 10.87 -1.17
C GLN A 34 13.51 11.05 -2.50
N PHE A 35 14.56 11.87 -2.49
CA PHE A 35 15.34 12.17 -3.69
C PHE A 35 15.87 10.90 -4.36
N GLN A 36 15.64 10.76 -5.67
CA GLN A 36 16.02 9.59 -6.47
C GLN A 36 15.38 8.25 -6.01
N GLY A 37 14.33 8.30 -5.18
CA GLY A 37 13.46 7.17 -4.86
C GLY A 37 13.96 6.26 -3.74
N ASP A 38 15.22 6.35 -3.33
CA ASP A 38 15.82 5.41 -2.36
C ASP A 38 16.95 6.05 -1.54
N ILE A 39 17.44 5.34 -0.52
CA ILE A 39 18.54 5.78 0.35
C ILE A 39 19.92 5.76 -0.32
N HIS A 40 20.05 5.11 -1.48
CA HIS A 40 21.28 4.95 -2.27
C HIS A 40 21.42 6.01 -3.38
N ASN A 41 20.37 6.80 -3.62
CA ASN A 41 20.16 7.65 -4.77
C ASN A 41 20.35 6.91 -6.12
N THR A 42 19.75 5.72 -6.30
CA THR A 42 19.92 4.98 -7.58
C THR A 42 19.08 5.55 -8.71
N GLY A 43 17.95 6.20 -8.40
CA GLY A 43 17.06 6.79 -9.39
C GLY A 43 16.23 5.75 -10.14
N VAL A 44 16.00 4.57 -9.56
CA VAL A 44 15.30 3.45 -10.19
C VAL A 44 13.92 3.27 -9.56
N THR A 45 12.94 2.92 -10.37
CA THR A 45 11.61 2.49 -9.93
C THR A 45 11.10 1.33 -10.78
N GLU A 46 10.23 0.53 -10.17
CA GLU A 46 9.45 -0.53 -10.82
C GLU A 46 8.13 0.00 -11.38
N ASP A 47 7.82 1.27 -11.15
CA ASP A 47 6.61 1.90 -11.64
C ASP A 47 6.70 2.29 -13.10
N LYS A 48 5.53 2.21 -13.75
CA LYS A 48 5.35 2.67 -15.12
C LYS A 48 5.44 4.19 -15.19
N ALA A 49 5.91 4.66 -16.34
CA ALA A 49 5.74 6.03 -16.79
C ALA A 49 5.52 6.02 -18.31
N PRO A 50 5.00 7.10 -18.91
CA PRO A 50 4.70 7.12 -20.35
C PRO A 50 5.89 6.71 -21.22
N ILE A 51 5.76 5.69 -22.05
CA ILE A 51 6.74 5.39 -23.13
C ILE A 51 6.26 5.89 -24.50
N THR A 52 5.01 6.32 -24.57
CA THR A 52 4.41 7.02 -25.72
C THR A 52 4.17 8.48 -25.41
N TYR A 53 3.98 9.33 -26.43
CA TYR A 53 3.84 10.78 -26.24
C TYR A 53 2.62 11.09 -25.33
N PRO A 54 2.83 11.75 -24.18
CA PRO A 54 1.78 11.87 -23.15
C PRO A 54 0.76 13.00 -23.38
N VAL A 55 1.08 14.03 -24.16
CA VAL A 55 0.23 15.23 -24.28
C VAL A 55 -0.66 15.18 -25.53
N GLY A 56 -1.97 15.30 -25.34
CA GLY A 56 -2.99 15.04 -26.37
C GLY A 56 -3.86 13.81 -26.09
N ASN A 57 -3.59 13.13 -24.97
CA ASN A 57 -4.42 12.10 -24.35
C ASN A 57 -5.13 12.73 -23.12
N GLU A 58 -6.30 12.23 -22.77
CA GLU A 58 -7.22 12.81 -21.76
C GLU A 58 -6.69 12.84 -20.32
N TYR A 59 -5.54 12.20 -20.05
CA TYR A 59 -5.03 11.98 -18.69
C TYR A 59 -4.04 13.05 -18.18
N SER A 60 -3.26 13.71 -19.04
CA SER A 60 -2.19 14.61 -18.56
C SER A 60 -2.73 15.98 -18.11
N TRP A 61 -2.18 16.54 -17.03
CA TRP A 61 -2.62 17.81 -16.45
C TRP A 61 -1.46 18.76 -16.12
N ALA A 62 -1.79 20.04 -15.93
CA ALA A 62 -0.85 21.07 -15.50
C ALA A 62 -1.53 22.06 -14.55
N THR A 63 -1.09 22.08 -13.30
CA THR A 63 -1.67 22.94 -12.26
C THR A 63 -0.71 24.06 -11.89
N LYS A 64 -1.23 25.29 -11.87
CA LYS A 64 -0.47 26.46 -11.44
C LYS A 64 -0.61 26.66 -9.94
N ALA A 65 0.50 26.68 -9.22
CA ALA A 65 0.47 27.04 -7.82
C ALA A 65 0.24 28.55 -7.63
N ILE A 66 -0.63 28.90 -6.67
CA ILE A 66 -1.04 30.27 -6.39
C ILE A 66 0.00 30.92 -5.46
N SER A 67 0.77 31.87 -5.98
CA SER A 67 1.50 32.83 -5.13
C SER A 67 1.55 34.24 -5.74
N ALA A 68 1.45 35.25 -4.88
CA ALA A 68 1.53 36.68 -5.23
C ALA A 68 2.97 37.24 -5.15
N ASP A 69 3.91 36.45 -4.65
CA ASP A 69 5.27 36.87 -4.33
C ASP A 69 6.23 36.53 -5.47
N GLY A 70 7.03 37.52 -5.88
CA GLY A 70 7.78 37.53 -7.13
C GLY A 70 8.96 36.55 -7.27
N TYR A 71 9.09 35.54 -6.41
CA TYR A 71 10.01 34.42 -6.57
C TYR A 71 9.22 33.22 -7.09
N LEU A 72 9.65 32.66 -8.22
CA LEU A 72 8.83 31.76 -9.03
C LEU A 72 9.54 30.42 -9.15
N GLY A 73 8.83 29.32 -8.90
CA GLY A 73 9.27 28.01 -9.40
C GLY A 73 9.10 26.83 -8.46
N PHE A 74 9.21 25.65 -9.07
CA PHE A 74 9.41 24.36 -8.42
C PHE A 74 10.76 23.84 -8.90
N ASP A 75 11.74 23.80 -8.01
CA ASP A 75 13.15 23.52 -8.35
C ASP A 75 13.73 22.31 -7.62
N SER A 76 12.94 21.70 -6.74
CA SER A 76 13.29 20.49 -6.00
C SER A 76 12.55 19.29 -6.59
N ALA A 77 13.15 18.10 -6.56
CA ALA A 77 12.42 16.89 -6.93
C ALA A 77 11.25 16.66 -5.96
N PHE A 78 10.15 16.16 -6.50
CA PHE A 78 8.94 15.85 -5.73
C PHE A 78 9.05 14.47 -5.10
N ILE A 79 8.15 14.19 -4.17
CA ILE A 79 7.95 12.85 -3.61
C ILE A 79 6.48 12.49 -3.80
N ALA A 80 6.20 11.20 -3.95
CA ALA A 80 4.87 10.66 -4.15
C ALA A 80 4.67 9.49 -3.17
N LEU A 81 3.58 9.51 -2.42
CA LEU A 81 3.25 8.51 -1.41
C LEU A 81 1.75 8.30 -1.40
N ASP A 82 1.28 7.06 -1.40
CA ASP A 82 -0.15 6.73 -1.23
C ASP A 82 -1.08 7.56 -2.15
N GLY A 83 -0.74 7.69 -3.44
CA GLY A 83 -1.51 8.48 -4.41
C GLY A 83 -1.45 10.01 -4.23
N VAL A 84 -0.64 10.52 -3.30
CA VAL A 84 -0.47 11.94 -3.01
C VAL A 84 0.90 12.44 -3.46
N LEU A 85 0.92 13.51 -4.24
CA LEU A 85 2.13 14.19 -4.67
C LEU A 85 2.46 15.34 -3.72
N TYR A 86 3.66 15.33 -3.14
CA TYR A 86 4.14 16.41 -2.26
C TYR A 86 5.15 17.29 -2.99
N VAL A 87 4.86 18.58 -3.04
CA VAL A 87 5.67 19.57 -3.74
C VAL A 87 6.05 20.72 -2.81
N VAL A 88 7.33 21.11 -2.85
CA VAL A 88 7.81 22.32 -2.17
C VAL A 88 8.08 23.40 -3.21
N GLY A 89 7.38 24.53 -3.05
CA GLY A 89 7.51 25.68 -3.95
C GLY A 89 8.45 26.75 -3.40
N CYS A 90 8.93 27.60 -4.31
CA CYS A 90 9.68 28.80 -3.95
C CYS A 90 8.81 29.90 -3.31
N ASP A 91 7.50 29.65 -3.22
CA ASP A 91 6.50 30.43 -2.49
C ASP A 91 6.37 30.03 -1.01
N HIS A 92 7.31 29.22 -0.53
CA HIS A 92 7.46 28.79 0.87
C HIS A 92 6.48 27.73 1.35
N ASN A 93 5.65 27.20 0.45
CA ASN A 93 4.63 26.22 0.83
C ASN A 93 5.09 24.81 0.46
N LEU A 94 4.94 23.90 1.41
CA LEU A 94 4.74 22.49 1.11
C LEU A 94 3.27 22.31 0.74
N ARG A 95 2.98 21.60 -0.35
CA ARG A 95 1.62 21.29 -0.77
C ARG A 95 1.50 19.79 -0.99
N ALA A 96 0.40 19.21 -0.54
CA ALA A 96 -0.07 17.90 -0.96
C ALA A 96 -1.07 18.09 -2.10
N LEU A 97 -0.88 17.38 -3.20
CA LEU A 97 -1.71 17.43 -4.39
C LEU A 97 -2.20 16.02 -4.73
N TYR A 98 -3.43 15.89 -5.23
CA TYR A 98 -3.88 14.65 -5.83
C TYR A 98 -3.07 14.34 -7.09
N MET A 99 -2.56 13.12 -7.21
CA MET A 99 -1.75 12.71 -8.36
C MET A 99 -2.56 12.70 -9.66
N GLY A 100 -3.85 12.38 -9.60
CA GLY A 100 -4.72 12.28 -10.76
C GLY A 100 -4.99 13.59 -11.50
N ASN A 101 -4.99 14.72 -10.80
CA ASN A 101 -5.42 16.00 -11.38
C ASN A 101 -4.64 17.24 -10.89
N GLY A 102 -3.74 17.07 -9.92
CA GLY A 102 -2.92 18.14 -9.36
C GLY A 102 -3.67 19.15 -8.48
N THR A 103 -4.89 18.86 -8.07
CA THR A 103 -5.68 19.68 -7.15
C THR A 103 -5.08 19.60 -5.75
N GLU A 104 -5.03 20.75 -5.07
CA GLU A 104 -4.45 20.85 -3.74
C GLU A 104 -5.35 20.23 -2.67
N ILE A 105 -4.80 19.32 -1.89
CA ILE A 105 -5.40 18.72 -0.69
C ILE A 105 -5.22 19.68 0.49
N TRP A 106 -3.97 20.04 0.76
CA TRP A 106 -3.59 20.98 1.80
C TRP A 106 -2.28 21.69 1.42
N SER A 107 -2.05 22.85 2.05
CA SER A 107 -0.77 23.53 1.98
C SER A 107 -0.34 24.08 3.33
N THR A 108 0.97 24.01 3.58
CA THR A 108 1.59 24.40 4.83
C THR A 108 2.76 25.34 4.56
N ASN A 109 2.69 26.53 5.14
CA ASN A 109 3.75 27.52 5.02
C ASN A 109 4.95 27.13 5.89
N THR A 110 6.11 26.98 5.28
CA THR A 110 7.36 26.55 5.94
C THR A 110 8.34 27.70 6.18
N GLY A 111 7.97 28.95 5.89
CA GLY A 111 8.75 30.15 6.24
C GLY A 111 8.99 31.10 5.07
N GLU A 112 10.23 31.61 4.95
CA GLU A 112 10.65 32.50 3.86
C GLU A 112 11.85 31.90 3.09
N GLY A 113 12.01 32.30 1.83
CA GLY A 113 13.15 32.00 0.97
C GLY A 113 12.96 30.86 -0.04
N PHE A 114 13.99 30.67 -0.87
CA PHE A 114 13.95 29.79 -2.03
C PHE A 114 14.27 28.33 -1.64
N HIS A 115 13.26 27.45 -1.64
CA HIS A 115 13.40 26.04 -1.26
C HIS A 115 14.00 25.21 -2.39
N LEU A 116 15.22 24.73 -2.17
CA LEU A 116 16.01 23.99 -3.17
C LEU A 116 16.40 22.57 -2.71
N GLY A 117 16.18 22.23 -1.45
CA GLY A 117 16.41 20.88 -0.96
C GLY A 117 15.19 20.03 -1.25
N SER A 118 15.39 18.88 -1.91
CA SER A 118 14.36 17.84 -1.97
C SER A 118 13.95 17.42 -0.57
N ILE A 119 12.64 17.23 -0.41
CA ILE A 119 12.00 16.74 0.82
C ILE A 119 12.13 15.22 0.91
N ALA A 120 11.88 14.67 2.08
CA ALA A 120 11.81 13.24 2.33
C ALA A 120 10.60 12.93 3.21
N ALA A 121 10.11 11.71 3.12
CA ALA A 121 9.04 11.20 3.97
C ALA A 121 9.45 9.98 4.77
N GLY A 122 8.67 9.71 5.82
CA GLY A 122 8.76 8.51 6.64
C GLY A 122 8.03 8.71 7.96
N ASN A 123 7.46 7.63 8.50
CA ASN A 123 6.66 7.64 9.74
C ASN A 123 5.54 8.70 9.69
N ASP A 124 4.67 8.59 8.67
CA ASP A 124 3.50 9.46 8.40
C ASP A 124 3.81 10.97 8.32
N SER A 125 5.06 11.30 8.01
CA SER A 125 5.58 12.66 8.11
C SER A 125 6.42 13.05 6.90
N ILE A 126 6.36 14.34 6.56
CA ILE A 126 7.17 15.00 5.55
C ILE A 126 8.18 15.91 6.24
N PHE A 127 9.46 15.71 5.92
CA PHE A 127 10.57 16.49 6.46
C PHE A 127 11.03 17.56 5.48
N VAL A 128 10.90 18.83 5.88
CA VAL A 128 11.21 19.98 5.03
C VAL A 128 12.34 20.81 5.63
N SER A 129 13.49 20.83 4.95
CA SER A 129 14.56 21.79 5.23
C SER A 129 14.31 23.10 4.48
N THR A 130 14.56 24.23 5.14
CA THR A 130 14.17 25.55 4.60
C THR A 130 15.34 26.48 4.37
N TYR A 131 15.19 27.40 3.42
CA TYR A 131 16.17 28.44 3.14
C TYR A 131 16.52 29.27 4.39
N THR A 132 15.55 29.48 5.27
CA THR A 132 15.74 30.21 6.55
C THR A 132 16.38 29.37 7.66
N SER A 133 16.92 28.19 7.33
CA SER A 133 17.68 27.32 8.23
C SER A 133 16.84 26.68 9.34
N TRP A 134 15.64 26.21 8.97
CA TRP A 134 14.78 25.40 9.81
C TRP A 134 14.58 24.00 9.24
N LEU A 135 14.21 23.06 10.11
CA LEU A 135 13.66 21.76 9.75
C LEU A 135 12.23 21.69 10.30
N TYR A 136 11.29 21.32 9.45
CA TYR A 136 9.89 21.04 9.82
C TYR A 136 9.59 19.56 9.67
N CYS A 137 8.75 19.05 10.56
CA CYS A 137 8.04 17.78 10.42
C CYS A 137 6.56 18.10 10.29
N ILE A 138 5.96 17.61 9.21
CA ILE A 138 4.59 17.92 8.83
C ILE A 138 3.91 16.60 8.58
N ASN A 139 2.80 16.35 9.26
CA ASN A 139 2.01 15.14 9.06
C ASN A 139 1.55 15.07 7.59
N SER A 140 1.83 13.94 6.92
CA SER A 140 1.61 13.75 5.48
C SER A 140 0.13 13.84 5.10
N THR A 141 -0.76 13.31 5.93
CA THR A 141 -2.20 13.32 5.65
C THR A 141 -2.84 14.69 5.88
N THR A 142 -2.49 15.37 6.97
CA THR A 142 -3.24 16.56 7.44
C THR A 142 -2.56 17.89 7.11
N GLY A 143 -1.28 17.88 6.77
CA GLY A 143 -0.48 19.10 6.62
C GLY A 143 -0.16 19.82 7.92
N VAL A 144 -0.54 19.27 9.08
CA VAL A 144 -0.27 19.89 10.38
C VAL A 144 1.22 19.81 10.70
N VAL A 145 1.82 20.94 11.08
CA VAL A 145 3.18 20.97 11.62
C VAL A 145 3.18 20.29 12.98
N GLU A 146 3.77 19.09 13.05
CA GLU A 146 3.91 18.34 14.30
C GLU A 146 4.99 18.95 15.18
N TRP A 147 6.13 19.27 14.56
CA TRP A 147 7.20 20.00 15.20
C TRP A 147 8.04 20.76 14.18
N LYS A 148 8.79 21.70 14.74
CA LYS A 148 9.83 22.47 14.06
C LYS A 148 11.02 22.50 15.01
N ALA A 149 12.24 22.35 14.47
CA ALA A 149 13.44 22.40 15.31
C ALA A 149 13.42 23.63 16.25
N ASP A 150 13.69 23.45 17.54
CA ASP A 150 13.49 24.46 18.59
C ASP A 150 14.34 25.74 18.43
N GLU A 151 15.43 25.64 17.67
CA GLU A 151 16.32 26.75 17.39
C GLU A 151 16.66 26.80 15.91
N ARG A 152 16.89 28.02 15.42
CA ARG A 152 17.38 28.20 14.05
C ARG A 152 18.74 27.52 13.95
N LEU A 153 18.87 26.56 13.03
CA LEU A 153 20.03 25.68 12.92
C LEU A 153 21.33 26.44 12.62
N TYR A 154 21.20 27.66 12.10
CA TYR A 154 22.29 28.62 11.95
C TYR A 154 21.99 29.94 12.68
N VAL A 155 22.90 30.35 13.58
CA VAL A 155 22.80 31.55 14.44
C VAL A 155 23.78 32.64 14.01
N GLY A 156 23.89 32.91 12.70
CA GLY A 156 24.64 34.07 12.17
C GLY A 156 23.77 35.31 12.00
N GLU A 157 24.37 36.48 11.77
CA GLU A 157 23.62 37.68 11.38
C GLU A 157 22.67 37.35 10.23
N VAL A 158 21.41 37.82 10.32
CA VAL A 158 20.31 37.56 9.37
C VAL A 158 20.66 37.91 7.91
N ASN A 159 21.77 38.62 7.68
CA ASN A 159 22.25 39.09 6.39
C ASN A 159 23.30 38.16 5.71
N LYS A 160 23.63 36.97 6.24
CA LYS A 160 24.50 36.00 5.56
C LYS A 160 23.69 34.88 4.91
N ASN A 161 23.99 34.57 3.64
CA ASN A 161 23.32 33.52 2.86
C ASN A 161 23.75 32.13 3.35
N TYR A 162 23.07 31.62 4.39
CA TYR A 162 23.12 30.21 4.78
C TYR A 162 21.92 29.49 4.16
N GLN A 163 22.17 28.48 3.31
CA GLN A 163 21.14 27.78 2.55
C GLN A 163 21.10 26.31 2.94
N MET A 164 19.92 25.78 3.24
CA MET A 164 19.69 24.34 3.38
C MET A 164 19.05 23.85 2.09
N ASN A 165 19.87 23.26 1.24
CA ASN A 165 19.47 22.89 -0.12
C ASN A 165 20.13 21.59 -0.60
N THR A 166 20.61 20.75 0.32
CA THR A 166 20.87 19.35 -0.01
C THR A 166 19.54 18.61 -0.02
N PRO A 167 19.41 17.51 -0.79
CA PRO A 167 18.37 16.52 -0.53
C PRO A 167 18.34 16.12 0.94
N VAL A 168 17.14 16.10 1.52
CA VAL A 168 16.88 15.49 2.83
C VAL A 168 16.83 13.98 2.62
N VAL A 169 17.38 13.23 3.58
CA VAL A 169 17.33 11.76 3.58
C VAL A 169 16.69 11.31 4.89
N TYR A 170 15.73 10.40 4.81
CA TYR A 170 15.13 9.69 5.94
C TYR A 170 15.61 8.23 5.93
N ASP A 171 16.04 7.73 7.09
CA ASP A 171 16.40 6.32 7.31
C ASP A 171 16.41 6.03 8.82
N ASP A 172 15.78 4.92 9.23
CA ASP A 172 15.82 4.41 10.61
C ASP A 172 15.50 5.50 11.67
N HIS A 173 14.33 6.13 11.52
CA HIS A 173 13.84 7.21 12.38
C HIS A 173 14.77 8.44 12.47
N LYS A 174 15.62 8.65 11.46
CA LYS A 174 16.58 9.77 11.41
C LYS A 174 16.50 10.53 10.10
N VAL A 175 16.65 11.84 10.21
CA VAL A 175 16.60 12.82 9.13
C VAL A 175 17.97 13.46 8.96
N TYR A 176 18.56 13.36 7.77
CA TYR A 176 19.90 13.85 7.45
C TYR A 176 19.88 14.93 6.37
N PHE A 177 20.62 16.02 6.59
CA PHE A 177 20.68 17.14 5.63
C PHE A 177 21.86 18.08 5.93
N GLY A 178 22.30 18.81 4.90
CA GLY A 178 23.43 19.73 4.95
C GLY A 178 23.04 21.19 4.71
N GLY A 179 23.92 22.11 5.13
CA GLY A 179 23.78 23.53 4.81
C GLY A 179 25.05 24.14 4.22
N TRP A 180 24.87 25.04 3.26
CA TRP A 180 25.92 25.81 2.60
C TRP A 180 25.96 27.26 3.11
N LEU A 181 27.17 27.80 3.31
CA LEU A 181 27.39 29.19 3.67
C LEU A 181 28.27 29.89 2.64
N SER A 182 27.82 31.04 2.13
CA SER A 182 28.52 31.77 1.07
C SER A 182 29.82 32.50 1.50
N ASP A 183 30.01 32.71 2.80
CA ASP A 183 31.14 33.47 3.37
C ASP A 183 31.64 32.80 4.66
N VAL A 184 32.50 31.79 4.49
CA VAL A 184 33.07 30.99 5.58
C VAL A 184 34.18 31.78 6.28
N THR A 185 34.05 31.91 7.61
CA THR A 185 35.07 32.54 8.47
C THR A 185 35.47 31.57 9.58
N TYR A 186 36.56 31.85 10.33
CA TYR A 186 37.00 30.99 11.45
C TYR A 186 35.92 30.79 12.54
N GLU A 187 34.87 31.61 12.55
CA GLU A 187 33.75 31.55 13.50
C GLU A 187 32.44 31.05 12.86
N ASN A 188 32.39 30.82 11.53
CA ASN A 188 31.18 30.42 10.80
C ASN A 188 31.48 29.35 9.73
N TYR A 189 30.99 28.13 9.93
CA TYR A 189 31.18 27.00 9.02
C TYR A 189 29.86 26.35 8.64
N SER A 190 29.84 25.74 7.45
CA SER A 190 28.79 24.81 7.04
C SER A 190 28.72 23.59 7.95
N ARG A 191 27.51 23.03 8.10
CA ARG A 191 27.28 21.84 8.92
C ARG A 191 26.39 20.85 8.20
N TYR A 192 26.58 19.58 8.53
CA TYR A 192 25.66 18.48 8.27
C TYR A 192 24.95 18.12 9.56
N TYR A 193 23.66 17.84 9.50
CA TYR A 193 22.80 17.63 10.66
C TYR A 193 22.16 16.23 10.59
N CYS A 194 21.87 15.71 11.78
CA CYS A 194 20.99 14.56 11.97
C CYS A 194 20.00 14.88 13.09
N TYR A 195 18.73 14.61 12.82
CA TYR A 195 17.61 14.75 13.75
C TYR A 195 16.87 13.42 13.83
N TYR A 196 16.35 13.09 15.00
CA TYR A 196 15.32 12.06 15.11
C TYR A 196 14.02 12.62 14.55
N ASP A 197 13.16 11.75 14.03
CA ASP A 197 11.82 12.11 13.55
C ASP A 197 10.88 12.66 14.64
N ASN A 198 11.24 12.53 15.91
CA ASN A 198 10.58 13.22 17.02
C ASN A 198 11.06 14.68 17.25
N GLY A 199 11.96 15.19 16.40
CA GLY A 199 12.46 16.57 16.45
C GLY A 199 13.70 16.80 17.32
N THR A 200 14.19 15.77 18.01
CA THR A 200 15.41 15.88 18.83
C THR A 200 16.67 15.79 17.95
N LYS A 201 17.61 16.73 18.10
CA LYS A 201 18.89 16.68 17.38
C LYS A 201 19.73 15.47 17.84
N CYS A 202 20.09 14.58 16.93
CA CYS A 202 21.00 13.46 17.18
C CYS A 202 22.45 13.96 17.29
N TRP A 203 22.91 14.60 16.21
CA TRP A 203 24.26 15.12 16.08
C TRP A 203 24.31 16.21 15.02
N GLU A 204 25.35 17.04 15.08
CA GLU A 204 25.74 17.93 13.99
C GLU A 204 27.24 17.80 13.76
N ARG A 205 27.65 17.91 12.50
CA ARG A 205 29.04 17.85 12.10
C ARG A 205 29.41 19.12 11.35
N GLN A 206 30.39 19.84 11.86
CA GLN A 206 31.02 20.93 11.13
C GLN A 206 31.81 20.39 9.94
N THR A 207 31.71 21.05 8.78
CA THR A 207 32.62 20.72 7.68
C THR A 207 34.08 20.90 8.10
N THR A 208 34.94 20.00 7.64
CA THR A 208 36.39 20.09 7.81
C THR A 208 37.04 21.04 6.81
N THR A 209 36.26 21.54 5.84
CA THR A 209 36.70 22.42 4.75
C THR A 209 36.04 23.78 4.86
N ASP A 210 36.38 24.70 3.96
CA ASP A 210 35.72 26.00 3.82
C ASP A 210 34.63 26.02 2.73
N SER A 211 34.20 24.85 2.26
CA SER A 211 33.40 24.71 1.03
C SER A 211 31.89 24.48 1.29
N GLY A 212 31.53 23.65 2.27
CA GLY A 212 30.11 23.38 2.62
C GLY A 212 29.34 22.52 1.61
N TYR A 213 28.01 22.43 1.76
CA TYR A 213 27.17 21.44 1.06
C TYR A 213 26.07 22.11 0.24
N TYR A 214 26.26 22.21 -1.07
CA TYR A 214 25.31 22.87 -1.97
C TYR A 214 24.79 21.86 -2.99
N TRP A 215 23.52 21.48 -2.90
CA TRP A 215 22.87 20.40 -3.68
C TRP A 215 23.44 18.98 -3.45
N THR A 216 24.62 18.85 -2.87
CA THR A 216 25.30 17.59 -2.59
C THR A 216 24.66 16.85 -1.41
N GLY A 217 23.71 15.95 -1.70
CA GLY A 217 23.06 15.08 -0.72
C GLY A 217 23.89 13.86 -0.31
N ALA A 218 23.35 13.09 0.63
CA ALA A 218 23.97 11.86 1.14
C ALA A 218 23.32 10.61 0.54
N ALA A 219 24.04 9.49 0.61
CA ALA A 219 23.45 8.16 0.61
C ALA A 219 23.72 7.48 1.95
N VAL A 220 22.82 6.60 2.37
CA VAL A 220 23.03 5.70 3.51
C VAL A 220 23.59 4.39 2.98
N ILE A 221 24.71 3.93 3.54
CA ILE A 221 25.36 2.67 3.16
C ILE A 221 25.64 1.93 4.46
N ASP A 222 24.86 0.89 4.76
CA ASP A 222 24.89 0.16 6.03
C ASP A 222 24.79 1.12 7.26
N ASP A 223 25.82 1.13 8.10
CA ASP A 223 25.98 1.97 9.29
C ASP A 223 26.54 3.38 8.98
N TYR A 224 26.73 3.70 7.70
CA TYR A 224 27.44 4.90 7.26
C TYR A 224 26.54 5.86 6.49
N LEU A 225 26.77 7.14 6.71
CA LEU A 225 26.22 8.21 5.89
C LEU A 225 27.37 8.79 5.05
N VAL A 226 27.21 8.79 3.74
CA VAL A 226 28.26 9.18 2.79
C VAL A 226 27.79 10.35 1.95
N TYR A 227 28.57 11.42 1.89
CA TYR A 227 28.25 12.65 1.14
C TYR A 227 29.51 13.39 0.72
N ALA A 228 29.38 14.26 -0.27
CA ALA A 228 30.44 15.14 -0.72
C ALA A 228 30.18 16.59 -0.30
N ASP A 229 31.25 17.38 -0.13
CA ASP A 229 31.17 18.84 -0.11
C ASP A 229 31.48 19.44 -1.49
N ILE A 230 31.19 20.73 -1.67
CA ILE A 230 31.40 21.37 -2.99
C ILE A 230 32.87 21.45 -3.39
N GLY A 231 33.80 21.33 -2.43
CA GLY A 231 35.24 21.36 -2.66
C GLY A 231 35.78 20.03 -3.19
N GLY A 232 34.94 18.99 -3.24
CA GLY A 232 35.33 17.66 -3.67
C GLY A 232 35.91 16.81 -2.54
N TYR A 233 35.53 17.07 -1.29
CA TYR A 233 35.81 16.14 -0.19
C TYR A 233 34.66 15.17 -0.03
N LEU A 234 34.93 13.89 -0.28
CA LEU A 234 34.01 12.80 0.00
C LEU A 234 34.19 12.36 1.46
N VAL A 235 33.11 12.30 2.22
CA VAL A 235 33.11 12.04 3.66
C VAL A 235 32.22 10.84 3.95
N SER A 236 32.74 9.90 4.74
CA SER A 236 31.99 8.81 5.36
C SER A 236 31.94 9.03 6.86
N VAL A 237 30.75 9.01 7.45
CA VAL A 237 30.54 9.11 8.90
C VAL A 237 29.68 7.96 9.39
N TYR A 238 29.82 7.58 10.66
CA TYR A 238 28.85 6.68 11.29
C TYR A 238 27.49 7.38 11.39
N LYS A 239 26.44 6.81 10.77
CA LYS A 239 25.12 7.46 10.66
C LYS A 239 24.50 7.78 12.03
N ASN A 240 24.78 6.96 13.04
CA ASN A 240 24.26 7.13 14.40
C ASN A 240 24.99 8.17 15.25
N THR A 241 26.24 8.53 14.92
CA THR A 241 27.06 9.40 15.79
C THR A 241 27.63 10.63 15.10
N GLY A 242 27.63 10.67 13.77
CA GLY A 242 28.27 11.72 12.98
C GLY A 242 29.80 11.70 13.06
N LEU A 243 30.41 10.73 13.75
CA LEU A 243 31.86 10.60 13.83
C LEU A 243 32.41 10.21 12.47
N THR A 244 33.46 10.92 12.03
CA THR A 244 34.13 10.61 10.77
C THR A 244 34.75 9.23 10.80
N ARG A 245 34.34 8.40 9.85
CA ARG A 245 34.93 7.10 9.59
C ARG A 245 36.09 7.22 8.61
N ASP A 246 35.86 7.94 7.51
CA ASP A 246 36.86 8.20 6.49
C ASP A 246 36.56 9.50 5.74
N GLN A 247 37.59 10.08 5.13
CA GLN A 247 37.46 11.28 4.33
C GLN A 247 38.55 11.35 3.27
N LEU A 248 38.15 11.73 2.05
CA LEU A 248 38.99 11.73 0.88
C LEU A 248 38.84 13.02 0.07
N ASP A 249 39.95 13.62 -0.34
CA ASP A 249 40.00 14.74 -1.28
C ASP A 249 40.10 14.19 -2.71
N LEU A 250 39.10 14.45 -3.56
CA LEU A 250 39.07 13.97 -4.94
C LEU A 250 40.24 14.52 -5.76
N SER A 251 40.60 15.81 -5.59
CA SER A 251 41.68 16.41 -6.36
C SER A 251 43.04 15.76 -6.04
N LEU A 252 43.32 15.54 -4.75
CA LEU A 252 44.53 14.84 -4.32
C LEU A 252 44.54 13.37 -4.71
N THR A 253 43.39 12.71 -4.63
CA THR A 253 43.26 11.27 -4.90
C THR A 253 43.42 10.95 -6.38
N TYR A 254 42.82 11.75 -7.25
CA TYR A 254 42.83 11.52 -8.69
C TYR A 254 43.95 12.27 -9.42
N GLY A 255 44.60 13.24 -8.76
CA GLY A 255 45.78 13.93 -9.28
C GLY A 255 45.48 15.05 -10.29
N PHE A 256 44.25 15.56 -10.29
CA PHE A 256 43.82 16.71 -11.10
C PHE A 256 42.74 17.51 -10.37
N ASP A 257 42.56 18.77 -10.74
CA ASP A 257 41.53 19.64 -10.15
C ASP A 257 40.13 19.05 -10.42
N SER A 258 39.43 18.70 -9.35
CA SER A 258 38.10 18.13 -9.43
C SER A 258 37.04 19.14 -9.87
N GLY A 259 37.32 20.44 -9.71
CA GLY A 259 36.32 21.48 -9.74
C GLY A 259 35.23 21.26 -8.67
N ASN A 260 34.19 22.08 -8.71
CA ASN A 260 33.13 21.99 -7.72
C ASN A 260 32.25 20.74 -7.94
N VAL A 261 31.94 20.03 -6.87
CA VAL A 261 30.95 18.95 -6.85
C VAL A 261 29.58 19.54 -6.53
N TYR A 262 28.59 19.27 -7.38
CA TYR A 262 27.20 19.71 -7.21
C TYR A 262 26.20 18.55 -7.29
N SER A 263 26.67 17.35 -7.61
CA SER A 263 25.85 16.16 -7.56
C SER A 263 25.84 15.60 -6.15
N SER A 264 24.73 14.96 -5.76
CA SER A 264 24.77 13.95 -4.69
C SER A 264 25.64 12.77 -5.12
N ILE A 265 25.83 11.82 -4.21
CA ILE A 265 26.46 10.54 -4.52
C ILE A 265 25.40 9.49 -4.81
N CYS A 266 25.70 8.59 -5.74
CA CYS A 266 24.92 7.38 -6.02
C CYS A 266 25.74 6.16 -5.58
N TYR A 267 25.13 5.24 -4.86
CA TYR A 267 25.75 3.98 -4.45
C TYR A 267 25.18 2.80 -5.24
N ALA A 268 26.05 2.08 -5.94
CA ALA A 268 25.72 0.83 -6.59
C ALA A 268 26.10 -0.33 -5.66
N GLU A 269 25.12 -0.84 -4.93
CA GLU A 269 25.31 -1.90 -3.93
C GLU A 269 25.89 -3.18 -4.54
N GLU A 270 25.36 -3.62 -5.68
CA GLU A 270 25.84 -4.81 -6.43
C GLU A 270 27.35 -4.77 -6.70
N LEU A 271 27.90 -3.57 -6.92
CA LEU A 271 29.32 -3.36 -7.20
C LEU A 271 30.12 -2.95 -5.97
N GLY A 272 29.46 -2.52 -4.89
CA GLY A 272 30.09 -1.92 -3.72
C GLY A 272 30.79 -0.59 -4.03
N ARG A 273 30.21 0.25 -4.90
CA ARG A 273 30.89 1.45 -5.43
C ARG A 273 30.03 2.71 -5.42
N ILE A 274 30.70 3.84 -5.24
CA ILE A 274 30.09 5.17 -5.27
C ILE A 274 30.38 5.85 -6.62
N TYR A 275 29.39 6.57 -7.16
CA TYR A 275 29.49 7.41 -8.35
C TYR A 275 29.07 8.85 -8.06
N LEU A 276 29.79 9.81 -8.64
CA LEU A 276 29.41 11.23 -8.59
C LEU A 276 30.02 12.01 -9.77
N THR A 277 29.47 13.19 -10.04
CA THR A 277 29.94 14.07 -11.11
C THR A 277 30.38 15.44 -10.60
N SER A 278 31.07 16.20 -11.44
CA SER A 278 31.60 17.52 -11.05
C SER A 278 31.61 18.52 -12.20
N LYS A 279 31.69 19.80 -11.81
CA LYS A 279 31.94 20.90 -12.76
C LYS A 279 33.33 20.91 -13.36
N GLY A 280 34.26 20.14 -12.82
CA GLY A 280 35.53 19.82 -13.51
C GLY A 280 35.31 19.02 -14.80
N GLY A 281 34.11 18.48 -15.03
CA GLY A 281 33.79 17.65 -16.20
C GLY A 281 34.37 16.25 -16.03
N TYR A 282 34.05 15.62 -14.91
CA TYR A 282 34.48 14.27 -14.57
C TYR A 282 33.33 13.48 -13.96
N LEU A 283 33.26 12.19 -14.32
CA LEU A 283 32.60 11.13 -13.55
C LEU A 283 33.67 10.47 -12.69
N TYR A 284 33.41 10.36 -11.39
CA TYR A 284 34.26 9.62 -10.46
C TYR A 284 33.56 8.32 -10.07
N SER A 285 34.36 7.28 -9.83
CA SER A 285 33.91 6.04 -9.23
C SER A 285 34.94 5.55 -8.20
N ILE A 286 34.50 5.19 -7.01
CA ILE A 286 35.39 4.70 -5.95
C ILE A 286 34.74 3.55 -5.19
N GLY A 287 35.51 2.49 -4.92
CA GLY A 287 35.05 1.37 -4.09
C GLY A 287 34.80 1.80 -2.64
N MET A 288 33.83 1.16 -2.00
CA MET A 288 33.51 1.33 -0.60
C MET A 288 33.73 0.01 0.14
N ASN A 289 34.60 0.01 1.14
CA ASN A 289 34.80 -1.16 1.99
C ASN A 289 33.65 -1.30 2.99
N SER A 290 33.34 -2.54 3.39
CA SER A 290 32.32 -2.83 4.41
C SER A 290 32.60 -2.19 5.78
N ASP A 291 33.84 -1.79 6.04
CA ASP A 291 34.22 -1.07 7.24
C ASP A 291 33.97 0.45 7.15
N GLY A 292 33.33 0.93 6.09
CA GLY A 292 32.96 2.33 5.90
C GLY A 292 34.06 3.22 5.29
N THR A 293 35.19 2.65 4.88
CA THR A 293 36.32 3.39 4.29
C THR A 293 36.34 3.35 2.77
N PHE A 294 36.95 4.35 2.14
CA PHE A 294 37.07 4.42 0.68
C PHE A 294 38.25 3.58 0.18
N ASP A 295 38.01 2.70 -0.79
CA ASP A 295 39.08 1.96 -1.46
C ASP A 295 39.74 2.82 -2.54
N THR A 296 40.85 3.47 -2.15
CA THR A 296 41.65 4.31 -3.05
C THR A 296 42.47 3.55 -4.10
N VAL A 297 42.58 2.23 -3.98
CA VAL A 297 43.14 1.35 -5.01
C VAL A 297 42.08 1.14 -6.09
N ASP A 298 40.83 0.96 -5.68
CA ASP A 298 39.69 0.74 -6.55
C ASP A 298 38.99 2.04 -7.02
N LYS A 299 39.80 3.02 -7.42
CA LYS A 299 39.31 4.29 -7.97
C LYS A 299 39.35 4.28 -9.50
N GLN A 300 38.33 4.89 -10.10
CA GLN A 300 38.21 5.07 -11.54
C GLN A 300 37.62 6.45 -11.85
N TYR A 301 37.90 6.97 -13.04
CA TYR A 301 37.30 8.22 -13.50
C TYR A 301 37.14 8.25 -15.01
N ALA A 302 36.21 9.08 -15.48
CA ALA A 302 36.03 9.39 -16.89
C ALA A 302 36.09 10.91 -17.10
N LYS A 303 36.87 11.36 -18.11
CA LYS A 303 36.80 12.75 -18.54
C LYS A 303 35.55 12.94 -19.40
N LEU A 304 34.70 13.88 -18.99
CA LEU A 304 33.44 14.16 -19.67
C LEU A 304 33.63 15.20 -20.78
N PRO A 305 32.77 15.17 -21.82
CA PRO A 305 32.80 16.16 -22.90
C PRO A 305 32.36 17.57 -22.45
N SER A 306 31.69 17.68 -21.30
CA SER A 306 31.25 18.93 -20.68
C SER A 306 31.21 18.80 -19.15
N THR A 307 30.86 19.89 -18.47
CA THR A 307 30.55 19.90 -17.04
C THR A 307 29.31 19.06 -16.75
N SER A 308 29.23 18.49 -15.54
CA SER A 308 28.01 17.88 -15.03
C SER A 308 27.69 18.37 -13.61
N LYS A 309 26.41 18.41 -13.30
CA LYS A 309 25.86 18.62 -11.95
C LYS A 309 24.84 17.54 -11.59
N SER A 310 24.62 16.60 -12.50
CA SER A 310 23.59 15.56 -12.42
C SER A 310 24.10 14.46 -11.48
N THR A 311 23.28 14.07 -10.51
CA THR A 311 23.54 12.84 -9.73
C THR A 311 23.40 11.65 -10.67
N PRO A 312 24.40 10.75 -10.76
CA PRO A 312 24.26 9.54 -11.55
C PRO A 312 23.10 8.68 -11.05
N ALA A 313 22.37 8.09 -11.99
CA ALA A 313 21.50 6.94 -11.72
C ALA A 313 22.24 5.64 -12.07
N TYR A 314 21.96 4.55 -11.37
CA TYR A 314 22.59 3.25 -11.56
C TYR A 314 21.54 2.16 -11.78
N TYR A 315 21.71 1.37 -12.84
CA TYR A 315 20.93 0.14 -13.03
C TYR A 315 21.72 -0.87 -13.85
N ASN A 316 21.71 -2.13 -13.42
CA ASN A 316 22.22 -3.30 -14.17
C ASN A 316 23.59 -3.06 -14.85
N GLY A 317 24.60 -2.68 -14.05
CA GLY A 317 25.97 -2.46 -14.53
C GLY A 317 26.17 -1.21 -15.39
N LYS A 318 25.21 -0.28 -15.45
CA LYS A 318 25.29 0.97 -16.21
C LYS A 318 25.04 2.18 -15.33
N VAL A 319 25.75 3.27 -15.61
CA VAL A 319 25.54 4.57 -14.95
C VAL A 319 25.13 5.64 -15.94
N TYR A 320 24.10 6.40 -15.58
CA TYR A 320 23.43 7.39 -16.43
C TYR A 320 23.46 8.76 -15.79
N PHE A 321 23.83 9.80 -16.54
CA PHE A 321 23.85 11.17 -16.01
C PHE A 321 23.83 12.22 -17.11
N GLY A 322 23.28 13.38 -16.77
CA GLY A 322 23.24 14.55 -17.62
C GLY A 322 24.56 15.31 -17.69
N THR A 323 24.81 15.98 -18.81
CA THR A 323 25.92 16.93 -18.97
C THR A 323 25.46 18.22 -19.65
N GLY A 324 26.12 19.33 -19.32
CA GLY A 324 25.88 20.63 -19.95
C GLY A 324 25.99 21.82 -18.99
N SER A 325 26.34 22.98 -19.54
CA SER A 325 26.30 24.25 -18.82
C SER A 325 24.90 24.90 -18.93
N VAL A 326 24.55 25.79 -18.00
CA VAL A 326 23.25 26.51 -17.99
C VAL A 326 22.98 27.27 -19.30
N PHE A 327 24.03 27.66 -20.03
CA PHE A 327 23.92 28.40 -21.30
C PHE A 327 24.03 27.50 -22.54
N GLY A 328 23.88 26.19 -22.39
CA GLY A 328 24.19 25.23 -23.44
C GLY A 328 25.68 25.17 -23.76
N GLY A 329 26.06 24.31 -24.70
CA GLY A 329 27.46 24.16 -25.13
C GLY A 329 27.77 22.80 -25.76
N ALA A 330 28.87 22.73 -26.51
CA ALA A 330 29.34 21.48 -27.09
C ALA A 330 29.55 20.41 -26.00
N GLY A 331 29.16 19.17 -26.29
CA GLY A 331 29.32 18.05 -25.35
C GLY A 331 28.24 17.95 -24.28
N SER A 332 27.09 18.62 -24.43
CA SER A 332 25.91 18.41 -23.58
C SER A 332 25.12 17.17 -24.04
N GLY A 333 24.40 16.54 -23.11
CA GLY A 333 23.59 15.36 -23.39
C GLY A 333 23.54 14.36 -22.23
N LEU A 334 22.69 13.34 -22.36
CA LEU A 334 22.61 12.21 -21.45
C LEU A 334 23.70 11.21 -21.83
N LEU A 335 24.51 10.78 -20.87
CA LEU A 335 25.60 9.85 -21.08
C LEU A 335 25.33 8.53 -20.36
N CYS A 336 25.73 7.43 -20.98
CA CYS A 336 25.73 6.10 -20.37
C CYS A 336 27.14 5.52 -20.41
N TYR A 337 27.61 5.05 -19.25
CA TYR A 337 28.91 4.42 -19.07
C TYR A 337 28.76 3.04 -18.43
N ASN A 338 29.73 2.16 -18.70
CA ASN A 338 29.85 0.89 -17.98
C ASN A 338 30.21 1.19 -16.52
N ALA A 339 29.39 0.74 -15.58
CA ALA A 339 29.56 1.03 -14.17
C ALA A 339 30.85 0.40 -13.60
N SER A 340 31.15 -0.84 -14.01
CA SER A 340 32.35 -1.56 -13.57
C SER A 340 33.64 -1.05 -14.22
N ASN A 341 33.53 -0.35 -15.36
CA ASN A 341 34.63 0.27 -16.07
C ASN A 341 34.24 1.63 -16.66
N VAL A 342 34.34 2.70 -15.87
CA VAL A 342 33.90 4.04 -16.29
C VAL A 342 34.76 4.65 -17.40
N SER A 343 35.85 4.01 -17.83
CA SER A 343 36.57 4.43 -19.04
C SER A 343 35.82 4.09 -20.33
N GLU A 344 34.86 3.16 -20.26
CA GLU A 344 34.03 2.70 -21.37
C GLU A 344 32.71 3.47 -21.40
N LYS A 345 32.62 4.44 -22.32
CA LYS A 345 31.34 5.06 -22.67
C LYS A 345 30.56 4.12 -23.59
N LEU A 346 29.35 3.73 -23.16
CA LEU A 346 28.47 2.83 -23.91
C LEU A 346 27.73 3.59 -25.02
N TRP A 347 27.06 4.68 -24.66
CA TRP A 347 26.36 5.54 -25.60
C TRP A 347 26.21 6.97 -25.07
N SER A 348 25.75 7.88 -25.93
CA SER A 348 25.39 9.24 -25.54
C SER A 348 24.23 9.76 -26.39
N TYR A 349 23.25 10.38 -25.76
CA TYR A 349 22.16 11.09 -26.40
C TYR A 349 22.44 12.60 -26.36
N SER A 350 22.60 13.24 -27.52
CA SER A 350 23.12 14.62 -27.65
C SER A 350 22.11 15.63 -28.22
N ASN A 351 20.85 15.24 -28.38
CA ASN A 351 19.80 16.15 -28.86
C ASN A 351 19.21 17.03 -27.74
N ALA A 352 19.55 16.76 -26.48
CA ALA A 352 19.23 17.60 -25.33
C ALA A 352 20.48 18.35 -24.83
N THR A 353 20.25 19.51 -24.20
CA THR A 353 21.33 20.35 -23.64
C THR A 353 21.02 20.78 -22.22
N ALA A 354 22.05 21.14 -21.45
CA ALA A 354 21.91 21.62 -20.07
C ALA A 354 21.11 20.69 -19.14
N ILE A 355 21.32 19.37 -19.28
CA ILE A 355 20.72 18.36 -18.38
C ILE A 355 21.46 18.44 -17.04
N GLN A 356 20.84 19.15 -16.10
CA GLN A 356 21.33 19.28 -14.72
C GLN A 356 20.57 18.37 -13.76
N SER A 357 19.36 17.98 -14.15
CA SER A 357 18.58 16.99 -13.43
C SER A 357 19.28 15.64 -13.39
N SER A 358 19.01 14.91 -12.32
CA SER A 358 19.34 13.50 -12.22
C SER A 358 18.31 12.70 -13.02
N PRO A 359 18.73 11.76 -13.87
CA PRO A 359 17.79 10.91 -14.60
C PRO A 359 17.05 9.98 -13.63
N VAL A 360 15.88 9.51 -14.06
CA VAL A 360 15.12 8.45 -13.41
C VAL A 360 14.93 7.31 -14.39
N ILE A 361 14.96 6.07 -13.90
CA ILE A 361 14.91 4.83 -14.67
C ILE A 361 13.65 4.06 -14.24
N SER A 362 12.73 3.86 -15.16
CA SER A 362 11.62 2.90 -14.99
C SER A 362 12.04 1.54 -15.56
N THR A 363 11.84 0.49 -14.76
CA THR A 363 12.08 -0.92 -15.11
C THR A 363 10.79 -1.68 -15.39
N ALA A 364 9.63 -1.03 -15.25
CA ALA A 364 8.29 -1.61 -15.32
C ALA A 364 7.93 -2.33 -16.63
N TYR A 365 8.69 -2.06 -17.68
CA TYR A 365 8.47 -2.60 -19.03
C TYR A 365 9.46 -3.71 -19.39
N ASP A 366 10.35 -4.08 -18.47
CA ASP A 366 11.29 -5.18 -18.66
C ASP A 366 10.53 -6.51 -18.62
N ASP A 367 10.37 -7.16 -19.77
CA ASP A 367 9.74 -8.49 -19.89
C ASP A 367 10.75 -9.64 -19.81
N GLY A 368 11.94 -9.35 -19.26
CA GLY A 368 13.08 -10.26 -19.16
C GLY A 368 14.15 -10.01 -20.22
N ASP A 369 14.05 -8.94 -21.00
CA ASP A 369 15.01 -8.52 -22.01
C ASP A 369 15.97 -7.40 -21.55
N GLY A 370 15.74 -6.82 -20.37
CA GLY A 370 16.51 -5.73 -19.82
C GLY A 370 16.10 -4.34 -20.35
N GLU A 371 14.94 -4.22 -20.99
CA GLU A 371 14.45 -2.95 -21.53
C GLU A 371 14.04 -2.01 -20.38
N ILE A 372 14.56 -0.79 -20.45
CA ILE A 372 14.31 0.26 -19.46
C ILE A 372 14.00 1.58 -20.16
N TYR A 373 13.34 2.48 -19.45
CA TYR A 373 13.08 3.84 -19.92
C TYR A 373 13.64 4.87 -18.96
N ILE A 374 14.32 5.86 -19.53
CA ILE A 374 15.10 6.87 -18.81
C ILE A 374 14.47 8.23 -19.06
N TYR A 375 14.15 8.91 -17.97
CA TYR A 375 13.46 10.18 -17.95
C TYR A 375 14.33 11.27 -17.35
N PHE A 376 14.33 12.45 -17.98
CA PHE A 376 15.07 13.60 -17.47
C PHE A 376 14.52 14.90 -18.03
N THR A 377 14.91 16.00 -17.40
CA THR A 377 14.53 17.36 -17.78
C THR A 377 15.74 18.19 -18.22
N THR A 378 15.51 19.31 -18.90
CA THR A 378 16.58 20.24 -19.28
C THR A 378 16.39 21.61 -18.63
N ASN A 379 17.47 22.14 -18.04
CA ASN A 379 17.48 23.47 -17.45
C ASN A 379 17.86 24.52 -18.51
N VAL A 380 16.89 24.80 -19.38
CA VAL A 380 16.91 25.84 -20.42
C VAL A 380 15.60 26.63 -20.37
N ALA A 381 15.54 27.82 -20.97
CA ALA A 381 14.36 28.70 -20.88
C ALA A 381 13.04 28.02 -21.30
N ASN A 382 13.11 27.06 -22.23
CA ASN A 382 12.00 26.18 -22.59
C ASN A 382 12.23 24.79 -22.01
N GLY A 383 12.15 24.66 -20.69
CA GLY A 383 12.31 23.39 -19.98
C GLY A 383 11.54 22.27 -20.68
N THR A 384 12.24 21.17 -20.92
CA THR A 384 11.77 20.06 -21.75
C THR A 384 12.04 18.76 -21.01
N VAL A 385 11.06 17.86 -21.02
CA VAL A 385 11.17 16.50 -20.49
C VAL A 385 11.35 15.51 -21.64
N TYR A 386 12.14 14.48 -21.40
CA TYR A 386 12.52 13.47 -22.39
C TYR A 386 12.28 12.08 -21.84
N CYS A 387 11.89 11.15 -22.72
CA CYS A 387 11.92 9.71 -22.48
C CYS A 387 12.82 9.05 -23.53
N ILE A 388 13.83 8.34 -23.05
CA ILE A 388 14.83 7.64 -23.87
C ILE A 388 14.88 6.18 -23.40
N ASN A 389 14.93 5.20 -24.31
CA ASN A 389 15.09 3.81 -23.88
C ASN A 389 16.54 3.48 -23.45
N GLY A 390 16.76 2.29 -22.89
CA GLY A 390 18.06 1.81 -22.41
C GLY A 390 19.18 1.76 -23.46
N SER A 391 18.83 1.84 -24.75
CA SER A 391 19.74 1.90 -25.89
C SER A 391 20.10 3.33 -26.33
N GLY A 392 19.57 4.36 -25.66
CA GLY A 392 19.82 5.76 -25.99
C GLY A 392 18.97 6.29 -27.13
N ILE A 393 17.84 5.64 -27.45
CA ILE A 393 16.90 6.04 -28.50
C ILE A 393 15.73 6.81 -27.88
N GLU A 394 15.49 8.02 -28.36
CA GLU A 394 14.36 8.85 -27.95
C GLU A 394 13.03 8.22 -28.33
N GLN A 395 12.14 8.11 -27.36
CA GLN A 395 10.76 7.68 -27.55
C GLN A 395 9.87 8.90 -27.77
N TRP A 396 10.03 9.90 -26.90
CA TRP A 396 9.32 11.16 -27.01
C TRP A 396 10.04 12.28 -26.26
N THR A 397 9.68 13.52 -26.59
CA THR A 397 10.10 14.74 -25.91
C THR A 397 8.90 15.68 -25.80
N TYR A 398 8.76 16.36 -24.66
CA TYR A 398 7.70 17.33 -24.42
C TYR A 398 8.25 18.65 -23.90
N THR A 399 7.93 19.73 -24.60
CA THR A 399 8.15 21.11 -24.17
C THR A 399 6.78 21.75 -23.95
N ALA A 400 6.57 22.32 -22.77
CA ALA A 400 5.31 23.00 -22.46
C ALA A 400 5.06 24.20 -23.40
N PRO A 401 3.78 24.58 -23.64
CA PRO A 401 3.43 25.77 -24.41
C PRO A 401 4.07 27.05 -23.87
N SER A 402 4.32 28.03 -24.74
CA SER A 402 5.03 29.29 -24.39
C SER A 402 4.38 30.12 -23.29
N GLU A 403 3.10 29.87 -23.00
CA GLU A 403 2.31 30.54 -21.97
C GLU A 403 2.61 30.00 -20.57
N ILE A 404 3.10 28.77 -20.48
CA ILE A 404 3.28 28.02 -19.22
C ILE A 404 4.65 27.34 -19.12
N ASN A 405 5.54 27.51 -20.10
CA ASN A 405 6.91 27.01 -20.03
C ASN A 405 7.86 28.01 -19.36
N GLU A 406 8.91 27.47 -18.74
CA GLU A 406 10.07 28.20 -18.23
C GLU A 406 11.17 27.17 -17.94
N TYR A 407 12.24 27.55 -17.23
CA TYR A 407 13.28 26.63 -16.78
C TYR A 407 12.73 25.51 -15.88
N THR A 408 13.31 24.32 -16.01
CA THR A 408 13.07 23.16 -15.16
C THR A 408 14.43 22.66 -14.66
N LEU A 409 14.63 22.62 -13.35
CA LEU A 409 15.92 22.25 -12.74
C LEU A 409 15.95 20.79 -12.27
N GLN A 410 14.89 20.37 -11.61
CA GLN A 410 14.74 19.09 -10.93
C GLN A 410 14.63 17.90 -11.88
N GLY A 411 14.97 16.71 -11.37
CA GLY A 411 14.57 15.45 -12.00
C GLY A 411 13.06 15.24 -11.96
N VAL A 412 12.62 14.22 -12.69
CA VAL A 412 11.21 13.80 -12.63
C VAL A 412 10.97 12.94 -11.39
N THR A 413 9.72 12.82 -10.98
CA THR A 413 9.22 11.84 -10.01
C THR A 413 8.29 10.90 -10.75
N ILE A 414 8.37 9.59 -10.50
CA ILE A 414 7.51 8.58 -11.13
C ILE A 414 6.82 7.79 -10.03
N SER A 415 5.50 7.62 -10.16
CA SER A 415 4.65 6.85 -9.24
C SER A 415 3.33 6.54 -9.93
N ASP A 416 2.77 5.33 -9.77
CA ASP A 416 1.43 4.93 -10.27
C ASP A 416 1.18 5.18 -11.77
N GLY A 417 2.19 4.97 -12.62
CA GLY A 417 2.03 5.24 -14.05
C GLY A 417 2.18 6.72 -14.44
N TRP A 418 2.33 7.61 -13.46
CA TRP A 418 2.51 9.04 -13.67
C TRP A 418 3.98 9.44 -13.67
N LEU A 419 4.27 10.48 -14.45
CA LEU A 419 5.50 11.24 -14.39
C LEU A 419 5.19 12.68 -13.97
N PHE A 420 5.87 13.16 -12.93
CA PHE A 420 5.70 14.52 -12.42
C PHE A 420 6.97 15.36 -12.55
N TYR A 421 6.79 16.64 -12.85
CA TYR A 421 7.85 17.65 -12.78
C TYR A 421 7.26 19.05 -12.64
N GLY A 422 8.09 20.05 -12.38
CA GLY A 422 7.66 21.44 -12.29
C GLY A 422 8.57 22.40 -13.06
N ASN A 423 8.26 23.69 -12.98
CA ASN A 423 9.06 24.73 -13.62
C ASN A 423 9.00 26.08 -12.91
N ASP A 424 9.84 27.00 -13.36
CA ASP A 424 9.95 28.40 -12.92
C ASP A 424 8.71 29.25 -13.24
N ALA A 425 7.78 28.77 -14.09
CA ALA A 425 6.49 29.44 -14.32
C ALA A 425 5.46 29.16 -13.20
N ARG A 426 5.84 28.36 -12.19
CA ARG A 426 5.01 27.88 -11.06
C ARG A 426 3.98 26.82 -11.46
N TYR A 427 4.29 26.02 -12.47
CA TYR A 427 3.45 24.89 -12.84
C TYR A 427 4.03 23.59 -12.29
N VAL A 428 3.14 22.74 -11.78
CA VAL A 428 3.34 21.30 -11.60
C VAL A 428 2.65 20.61 -12.76
N PHE A 429 3.32 19.64 -13.36
CA PHE A 429 2.81 18.85 -14.47
C PHE A 429 2.71 17.39 -14.03
N GLY A 430 1.56 16.76 -14.27
CA GLY A 430 1.37 15.32 -14.21
C GLY A 430 1.18 14.78 -15.62
N MET A 431 2.01 13.81 -15.99
CA MET A 431 2.03 13.23 -17.33
C MET A 431 1.76 11.73 -17.27
N ALA A 432 0.73 11.30 -17.98
CA ALA A 432 0.33 9.89 -18.06
C ALA A 432 -0.18 9.54 -19.46
N THR A 433 -0.11 8.24 -19.78
CA THR A 433 -0.73 7.61 -20.96
C THR A 433 -1.61 6.47 -20.49
N LYS A 434 -2.59 6.05 -21.31
CA LYS A 434 -3.38 4.84 -21.02
C LYS A 434 -2.49 3.62 -20.74
N GLU A 435 -1.37 3.52 -21.47
CA GLU A 435 -0.43 2.42 -21.29
C GLU A 435 0.38 2.50 -19.99
N SER A 436 0.70 3.71 -19.50
CA SER A 436 1.42 3.85 -18.22
C SER A 436 0.51 3.65 -17.02
N LEU A 437 -0.75 4.09 -17.08
CA LEU A 437 -1.74 3.89 -16.01
C LEU A 437 -2.30 2.45 -15.97
N GLY A 438 -2.15 1.70 -17.06
CA GLY A 438 -2.64 0.33 -17.15
C GLY A 438 -4.16 0.25 -17.06
N LYS A 439 -4.66 -0.32 -15.96
CA LYS A 439 -6.08 -0.52 -15.67
C LYS A 439 -6.72 0.63 -14.91
N VAL A 440 -5.96 1.68 -14.58
CA VAL A 440 -6.44 2.80 -13.78
C VAL A 440 -6.85 3.97 -14.67
N HIS A 441 -8.06 4.48 -14.48
CA HIS A 441 -8.61 5.62 -15.18
C HIS A 441 -8.89 6.73 -14.17
N TYR A 442 -8.17 7.85 -14.28
CA TYR A 442 -8.37 9.00 -13.43
C TYR A 442 -9.36 9.96 -14.08
N ILE A 443 -10.43 10.30 -13.36
CA ILE A 443 -11.42 11.25 -13.86
C ILE A 443 -11.71 12.35 -12.85
N ASP A 444 -11.97 13.55 -13.36
CA ASP A 444 -12.49 14.66 -12.58
C ASP A 444 -14.01 14.80 -12.73
N ASN A 445 -14.61 15.68 -11.92
CA ASN A 445 -16.05 15.92 -11.92
C ASN A 445 -16.58 16.73 -13.13
N SER A 446 -15.70 17.07 -14.10
CA SER A 446 -16.08 17.68 -15.37
C SER A 446 -16.26 16.64 -16.49
N SER A 447 -15.70 15.44 -16.31
CA SER A 447 -15.86 14.29 -17.18
C SER A 447 -17.17 13.54 -16.93
N SER A 448 -17.67 12.86 -17.97
CA SER A 448 -18.82 11.97 -17.87
C SER A 448 -18.39 10.64 -17.26
N LEU A 449 -18.81 10.37 -16.02
CA LEU A 449 -18.57 9.08 -15.35
C LEU A 449 -19.08 7.89 -16.19
N GLN A 450 -20.17 8.07 -16.92
CA GLN A 450 -20.75 7.02 -17.77
C GLN A 450 -19.88 6.71 -18.99
N ASP A 451 -19.25 7.72 -19.59
CA ASP A 451 -18.37 7.51 -20.74
C ASP A 451 -17.12 6.74 -20.33
N GLU A 452 -16.59 7.04 -19.13
CA GLU A 452 -15.43 6.32 -18.57
C GLU A 452 -15.70 4.83 -18.37
N ILE A 453 -16.88 4.49 -17.83
CA ILE A 453 -17.29 3.10 -17.65
C ILE A 453 -17.37 2.36 -19.00
N TYR A 454 -17.76 3.04 -20.08
CA TYR A 454 -17.79 2.44 -21.41
C TYR A 454 -16.39 2.19 -21.98
N ASP A 455 -15.45 3.08 -21.69
CA ASP A 455 -14.05 3.01 -22.14
C ASP A 455 -13.18 2.06 -21.29
N ALA A 456 -13.62 1.74 -20.07
CA ALA A 456 -13.00 0.77 -19.18
C ALA A 456 -13.09 -0.69 -19.68
N GLU A 457 -12.18 -1.54 -19.23
CA GLU A 457 -12.16 -2.99 -19.38
C GLU A 457 -12.50 -3.69 -18.05
N ASN A 458 -12.73 -5.02 -18.07
CA ASN A 458 -13.03 -5.75 -16.85
C ASN A 458 -11.83 -5.72 -15.88
N GLY A 459 -12.10 -5.45 -14.61
CA GLY A 459 -11.07 -5.31 -13.58
C GLY A 459 -10.40 -3.94 -13.54
N ASP A 460 -10.87 -2.96 -14.31
CA ASP A 460 -10.31 -1.61 -14.31
C ASP A 460 -10.69 -0.83 -13.04
N THR A 461 -9.79 0.04 -12.59
CA THR A 461 -10.01 0.97 -11.49
C THR A 461 -10.36 2.35 -12.06
N ILE A 462 -11.48 2.93 -11.66
CA ILE A 462 -11.89 4.29 -11.97
C ILE A 462 -11.65 5.12 -10.72
N MET A 463 -10.58 5.90 -10.75
CA MET A 463 -10.16 6.78 -9.67
C MET A 463 -10.87 8.13 -9.79
N LEU A 464 -11.73 8.43 -8.82
CA LEU A 464 -12.59 9.60 -8.78
C LEU A 464 -11.94 10.72 -7.98
N SER A 465 -11.62 11.81 -8.65
CA SER A 465 -11.16 13.02 -7.98
C SER A 465 -12.23 13.60 -7.04
N PRO A 466 -11.88 14.23 -5.91
CA PRO A 466 -12.87 14.82 -5.02
C PRO A 466 -13.75 15.86 -5.72
N GLY A 467 -15.06 15.79 -5.46
CA GLY A 467 -16.04 16.57 -6.20
C GLY A 467 -17.42 15.93 -6.30
N ILE A 468 -18.32 16.60 -7.01
CA ILE A 468 -19.71 16.16 -7.21
C ILE A 468 -19.87 15.64 -8.64
N TYR A 469 -20.16 14.34 -8.79
CA TYR A 469 -20.41 13.67 -10.06
C TYR A 469 -21.92 13.52 -10.26
N ASN A 470 -22.43 14.12 -11.33
CA ASN A 470 -23.85 14.06 -11.66
C ASN A 470 -24.13 12.87 -12.58
N VAL A 471 -25.02 11.98 -12.15
CA VAL A 471 -25.51 10.86 -12.96
C VAL A 471 -26.68 11.36 -13.79
N SER A 472 -26.52 11.32 -15.11
CA SER A 472 -27.50 11.85 -16.06
C SER A 472 -28.77 10.98 -16.10
N LEU A 473 -29.90 11.64 -16.34
CA LEU A 473 -31.18 10.98 -16.58
C LEU A 473 -31.13 10.12 -17.86
N ASP A 474 -31.43 8.84 -17.76
CA ASP A 474 -31.67 8.03 -18.95
C ASP A 474 -33.06 8.34 -19.54
N PRO A 475 -33.14 8.86 -20.78
CA PRO A 475 -34.40 9.18 -21.45
C PRO A 475 -35.31 7.97 -21.73
N LEU A 476 -34.80 6.73 -21.69
CA LEU A 476 -35.57 5.50 -21.87
C LEU A 476 -36.29 5.06 -20.60
N THR A 477 -35.63 5.23 -19.46
CA THR A 477 -36.06 4.66 -18.18
C THR A 477 -36.74 5.72 -17.30
N GLY A 478 -36.36 6.98 -17.48
CA GLY A 478 -36.79 8.07 -16.63
C GLY A 478 -36.07 8.12 -15.28
N TYR A 479 -34.99 7.34 -15.09
CA TYR A 479 -34.16 7.27 -13.90
C TYR A 479 -32.73 7.75 -14.18
N SER A 480 -32.01 8.17 -13.14
CA SER A 480 -30.59 8.55 -13.24
C SER A 480 -29.69 7.31 -13.12
N SER A 481 -29.45 6.62 -14.23
CA SER A 481 -28.78 5.32 -14.24
C SER A 481 -27.26 5.39 -14.47
N LEU A 482 -26.51 4.50 -13.82
CA LEU A 482 -25.10 4.26 -14.12
C LEU A 482 -24.92 2.86 -14.70
N TYR A 483 -24.81 2.78 -16.03
CA TYR A 483 -24.71 1.53 -16.75
C TYR A 483 -23.33 0.91 -16.63
N ILE A 484 -23.18 0.01 -15.64
CA ILE A 484 -22.00 -0.82 -15.49
C ILE A 484 -22.16 -2.09 -16.33
N ASN A 485 -21.25 -2.26 -17.27
CA ASN A 485 -21.22 -3.37 -18.22
C ASN A 485 -19.87 -4.11 -18.28
N LYS A 486 -19.04 -3.90 -17.25
CA LYS A 486 -17.72 -4.50 -17.07
C LYS A 486 -17.66 -5.13 -15.68
N SER A 487 -17.23 -6.38 -15.61
CA SER A 487 -17.06 -7.06 -14.32
C SER A 487 -15.83 -6.52 -13.60
N ASP A 488 -15.82 -6.68 -12.29
CA ASP A 488 -14.67 -6.44 -11.41
C ASP A 488 -14.15 -5.00 -11.42
N LEU A 489 -14.96 -4.03 -11.86
CA LEU A 489 -14.57 -2.62 -11.79
C LEU A 489 -14.38 -2.16 -10.34
N ILE A 490 -13.39 -1.31 -10.10
CA ILE A 490 -13.14 -0.68 -8.81
C ILE A 490 -13.37 0.82 -8.97
N PHE A 491 -14.33 1.38 -8.26
CA PHE A 491 -14.51 2.83 -8.16
C PHE A 491 -13.93 3.27 -6.83
N GLU A 492 -12.96 4.17 -6.87
CA GLU A 492 -12.21 4.56 -5.69
C GLU A 492 -12.06 6.07 -5.65
N ALA A 493 -12.32 6.68 -4.49
CA ALA A 493 -12.02 8.09 -4.29
C ALA A 493 -10.48 8.27 -4.31
N ASP A 494 -9.99 9.14 -5.19
CA ASP A 494 -8.61 9.63 -5.22
C ASP A 494 -8.39 10.61 -4.06
N GLY A 495 -8.62 10.14 -2.83
CA GLY A 495 -8.70 10.91 -1.59
C GLY A 495 -9.74 12.05 -1.58
N GLY A 496 -9.95 12.64 -0.40
CA GLY A 496 -10.98 13.68 -0.22
C GLY A 496 -12.42 13.16 -0.38
N GLU A 497 -13.39 14.08 -0.46
CA GLU A 497 -14.81 13.73 -0.57
C GLU A 497 -15.26 13.64 -2.05
N VAL A 498 -15.72 12.46 -2.46
CA VAL A 498 -16.38 12.21 -3.76
C VAL A 498 -17.86 11.98 -3.53
N ILE A 499 -18.71 12.78 -4.16
CA ILE A 499 -20.17 12.69 -4.03
C ILE A 499 -20.77 12.35 -5.40
N ILE A 500 -21.51 11.26 -5.49
CA ILE A 500 -22.32 10.90 -6.66
C ILE A 500 -23.76 11.29 -6.37
N VAL A 501 -24.36 12.09 -7.26
CA VAL A 501 -25.72 12.63 -7.14
C VAL A 501 -26.49 12.48 -8.45
N PRO A 502 -27.83 12.42 -8.44
CA PRO A 502 -28.63 12.49 -9.65
C PRO A 502 -28.63 13.90 -10.27
N ASP A 503 -28.72 13.99 -11.59
CA ASP A 503 -28.79 15.28 -12.31
C ASP A 503 -30.17 15.97 -12.21
N THR A 504 -31.21 15.28 -11.71
CA THR A 504 -32.57 15.84 -11.58
C THR A 504 -33.31 15.39 -10.32
N ASP A 505 -34.18 16.26 -9.79
CA ASP A 505 -35.08 15.98 -8.66
C ASP A 505 -36.23 14.99 -8.99
N ALA A 506 -36.30 14.45 -10.21
CA ALA A 506 -37.39 13.59 -10.64
C ALA A 506 -37.07 12.12 -10.33
N CYS A 507 -37.68 11.56 -9.27
CA CYS A 507 -37.57 10.15 -8.83
C CYS A 507 -36.17 9.55 -9.09
N PRO A 508 -35.12 10.08 -8.45
CA PRO A 508 -33.76 9.66 -8.74
C PRO A 508 -33.54 8.22 -8.30
N SER A 509 -33.05 7.33 -9.17
CA SER A 509 -32.65 5.97 -8.78
C SER A 509 -31.34 5.65 -9.48
N LEU A 510 -30.30 5.27 -8.71
CA LEU A 510 -29.01 4.85 -9.23
C LEU A 510 -29.07 3.36 -9.57
N MET A 511 -29.15 3.06 -10.86
CA MET A 511 -29.22 1.68 -11.34
C MET A 511 -27.87 1.16 -11.81
N PHE A 512 -27.40 0.05 -11.23
CA PHE A 512 -26.26 -0.71 -11.76
C PHE A 512 -26.77 -1.79 -12.71
N GLY A 513 -27.13 -1.40 -13.94
CA GLY A 513 -27.58 -2.35 -14.98
C GLY A 513 -28.85 -1.93 -15.73
N VAL A 514 -29.41 -2.85 -16.50
CA VAL A 514 -30.47 -2.57 -17.50
C VAL A 514 -31.84 -2.35 -16.85
N ALA A 515 -32.58 -1.38 -17.37
CA ALA A 515 -33.94 -1.05 -16.94
C ALA A 515 -35.07 -1.85 -17.58
N ASP A 516 -34.78 -2.76 -18.51
CA ASP A 516 -35.78 -3.59 -19.17
C ASP A 516 -35.40 -5.08 -19.10
N ALA A 517 -36.38 -5.92 -18.73
CA ALA A 517 -36.24 -7.37 -18.59
C ALA A 517 -35.88 -8.07 -19.92
N ASP A 518 -36.18 -7.41 -21.05
CA ASP A 518 -35.99 -7.96 -22.38
C ASP A 518 -34.61 -7.62 -23.01
N ASP A 519 -33.76 -6.81 -22.34
CA ASP A 519 -32.44 -6.40 -22.87
C ASP A 519 -31.30 -6.60 -21.87
N THR A 520 -31.21 -7.76 -21.22
CA THR A 520 -30.06 -8.13 -20.35
C THR A 520 -28.77 -8.40 -21.14
N ALA A 521 -28.69 -8.03 -22.42
CA ALA A 521 -27.56 -8.36 -23.29
C ALA A 521 -26.42 -7.35 -23.09
N GLY A 522 -25.63 -7.54 -22.03
CA GLY A 522 -24.32 -6.89 -21.90
C GLY A 522 -24.01 -6.23 -20.56
N CYS A 523 -24.93 -6.16 -19.60
CA CYS A 523 -24.58 -5.73 -18.25
C CYS A 523 -23.97 -6.89 -17.46
N ASP A 524 -22.83 -6.62 -16.83
CA ASP A 524 -22.12 -7.51 -15.92
C ASP A 524 -21.37 -6.61 -14.94
N ALA A 525 -22.03 -6.27 -13.83
CA ALA A 525 -21.44 -5.48 -12.75
C ALA A 525 -20.99 -6.39 -11.60
N SER A 526 -20.83 -7.69 -11.88
CA SER A 526 -20.35 -8.63 -10.88
C SER A 526 -18.93 -8.29 -10.47
N GLY A 527 -18.60 -8.44 -9.19
CA GLY A 527 -17.28 -8.11 -8.66
C GLY A 527 -17.00 -6.62 -8.48
N THR A 528 -17.94 -5.73 -8.83
CA THR A 528 -17.71 -4.29 -8.72
C THR A 528 -17.54 -3.84 -7.27
N THR A 529 -16.51 -3.04 -7.01
CA THR A 529 -16.19 -2.48 -5.70
C THR A 529 -16.30 -0.96 -5.73
N PHE A 530 -16.90 -0.36 -4.70
CA PHE A 530 -16.92 1.07 -4.44
C PHE A 530 -16.20 1.35 -3.12
N LYS A 531 -15.21 2.25 -3.13
CA LYS A 531 -14.41 2.61 -1.96
C LYS A 531 -14.45 4.11 -1.71
N GLY A 532 -14.86 4.51 -0.50
CA GLY A 532 -14.78 5.92 -0.07
C GLY A 532 -15.72 6.90 -0.79
N ILE A 533 -16.77 6.38 -1.44
CA ILE A 533 -17.71 7.20 -2.24
C ILE A 533 -18.95 7.57 -1.42
N ASN A 534 -19.38 8.84 -1.51
CA ASN A 534 -20.63 9.35 -0.95
C ASN A 534 -21.74 9.30 -2.01
N PHE A 535 -22.76 8.49 -1.83
CA PHE A 535 -23.96 8.48 -2.65
C PHE A 535 -25.03 9.33 -1.97
N ALA A 536 -25.58 10.33 -2.69
CA ALA A 536 -26.57 11.22 -2.11
C ALA A 536 -27.80 11.46 -3.00
N GLY A 537 -28.98 11.38 -2.39
CA GLY A 537 -30.27 11.75 -2.98
C GLY A 537 -30.80 10.77 -4.02
N PHE A 538 -30.57 9.47 -3.85
CA PHE A 538 -31.08 8.42 -4.74
C PHE A 538 -32.14 7.57 -4.04
N ASP A 539 -33.36 7.51 -4.56
CA ASP A 539 -34.44 6.66 -4.04
C ASP A 539 -34.14 5.16 -4.14
N MET A 540 -33.19 4.69 -4.95
CA MET A 540 -32.79 3.27 -5.02
C MET A 540 -31.37 3.11 -5.53
N ILE A 541 -30.58 2.22 -4.93
CA ILE A 541 -29.39 1.61 -5.53
C ILE A 541 -29.68 0.13 -5.83
N GLY A 542 -29.83 -0.27 -7.11
CA GLY A 542 -30.15 -1.66 -7.49
C GLY A 542 -30.66 -1.88 -8.93
N THR A 543 -31.30 -3.02 -9.21
CA THR A 543 -32.00 -3.26 -10.50
C THR A 543 -33.48 -2.89 -10.43
N ALA A 544 -34.06 -2.39 -11.52
CA ALA A 544 -35.47 -1.98 -11.55
C ALA A 544 -36.47 -3.14 -11.69
N ASN A 545 -36.06 -4.40 -11.56
CA ASN A 545 -36.95 -5.53 -11.85
C ASN A 545 -36.95 -6.62 -10.78
N ASN A 546 -38.01 -6.62 -9.96
CA ASN A 546 -38.32 -7.63 -8.93
C ASN A 546 -38.50 -9.07 -9.48
N ASP A 547 -38.42 -9.28 -10.80
CA ASP A 547 -38.66 -10.58 -11.47
C ASP A 547 -37.39 -11.26 -12.03
N LEU A 548 -36.17 -10.75 -11.75
CA LEU A 548 -34.90 -11.35 -12.19
C LEU A 548 -34.54 -12.62 -11.37
N LYS A 549 -35.33 -13.68 -11.55
CA LYS A 549 -35.15 -15.01 -10.93
C LYS A 549 -33.90 -15.79 -11.39
N SER A 550 -33.02 -15.18 -12.18
CA SER A 550 -31.76 -15.77 -12.63
C SER A 550 -30.90 -14.76 -13.39
N ASN A 551 -29.79 -14.27 -12.83
CA ASN A 551 -28.48 -14.24 -13.51
C ASN A 551 -27.38 -13.52 -12.72
N GLN A 552 -26.16 -13.97 -13.01
CA GLN A 552 -24.83 -13.63 -12.48
C GLN A 552 -24.39 -12.15 -12.61
N VAL A 553 -25.31 -11.21 -12.79
CA VAL A 553 -25.03 -9.84 -13.29
C VAL A 553 -24.68 -8.86 -12.15
N LEU A 554 -24.98 -9.18 -10.89
CA LEU A 554 -24.77 -8.32 -9.70
C LEU A 554 -24.34 -9.12 -8.46
N SER A 555 -23.54 -10.18 -8.63
CA SER A 555 -22.92 -10.89 -7.51
C SER A 555 -21.58 -10.28 -7.13
N ASN A 556 -21.13 -10.44 -5.88
CA ASN A 556 -19.83 -9.94 -5.41
C ASN A 556 -19.70 -8.41 -5.52
N LEU A 557 -20.77 -7.68 -5.19
CA LEU A 557 -20.69 -6.23 -5.04
C LEU A 557 -20.07 -5.88 -3.69
N ARG A 558 -19.20 -4.87 -3.68
CA ARG A 558 -18.52 -4.42 -2.46
C ARG A 558 -18.69 -2.92 -2.28
N PHE A 559 -19.13 -2.52 -1.09
CA PHE A 559 -19.13 -1.14 -0.64
C PHE A 559 -18.24 -1.06 0.60
N GLU A 560 -17.17 -0.29 0.49
CA GLU A 560 -16.14 -0.16 1.53
C GLU A 560 -16.00 1.32 1.86
N THR A 561 -16.14 1.68 3.14
CA THR A 561 -15.98 3.06 3.63
C THR A 561 -16.86 4.09 2.88
N CYS A 562 -17.97 3.66 2.28
CA CYS A 562 -18.90 4.52 1.56
C CYS A 562 -19.82 5.30 2.52
N THR A 563 -20.37 6.41 2.03
CA THR A 563 -21.43 7.16 2.71
C THR A 563 -22.70 7.11 1.87
N PHE A 564 -23.85 6.92 2.51
CA PHE A 564 -25.17 6.90 1.87
C PHE A 564 -26.06 7.92 2.58
N SER A 565 -26.43 9.02 1.89
CA SER A 565 -27.24 10.10 2.45
C SER A 565 -28.52 10.30 1.66
N ASP A 566 -29.68 10.08 2.29
CA ASP A 566 -30.98 10.10 1.61
C ASP A 566 -30.98 9.13 0.43
N VAL A 567 -30.53 7.91 0.70
CA VAL A 567 -30.42 6.83 -0.27
C VAL A 567 -31.10 5.58 0.23
N ASP A 568 -32.14 5.08 -0.45
CA ASP A 568 -32.65 3.74 -0.15
C ASP A 568 -31.85 2.68 -0.95
N ILE A 569 -31.52 1.56 -0.32
CA ILE A 569 -30.71 0.49 -0.92
C ILE A 569 -31.59 -0.74 -1.07
N HIS A 570 -31.88 -1.11 -2.32
CA HIS A 570 -32.73 -2.26 -2.64
C HIS A 570 -31.96 -3.28 -3.47
N TYR A 571 -32.00 -4.55 -3.08
CA TYR A 571 -31.47 -5.70 -3.84
C TYR A 571 -29.94 -5.81 -3.91
N ILE A 572 -29.29 -5.99 -2.76
CA ILE A 572 -27.93 -6.54 -2.70
C ILE A 572 -28.01 -8.05 -2.95
N HIS A 573 -27.35 -8.53 -4.00
CA HIS A 573 -27.36 -9.92 -4.45
C HIS A 573 -26.22 -10.75 -3.82
N ASN A 574 -26.11 -12.02 -4.22
CA ASN A 574 -25.21 -13.02 -3.65
C ASN A 574 -23.74 -12.57 -3.52
N ASP A 575 -23.08 -13.05 -2.46
CA ASP A 575 -21.66 -12.90 -2.20
C ASP A 575 -21.21 -11.43 -2.05
N SER A 576 -22.08 -10.54 -1.57
CA SER A 576 -21.83 -9.09 -1.51
C SER A 576 -21.54 -8.57 -0.10
N TYR A 577 -20.83 -7.45 -0.03
CA TYR A 577 -20.25 -6.90 1.20
C TYR A 577 -20.58 -5.41 1.34
N VAL A 578 -21.00 -5.01 2.54
CA VAL A 578 -21.18 -3.61 2.95
C VAL A 578 -20.42 -3.39 4.25
N MET A 579 -19.27 -2.72 4.16
CA MET A 579 -18.29 -2.68 5.23
C MET A 579 -17.84 -1.27 5.55
N ASN A 580 -17.85 -0.92 6.83
CA ASN A 580 -17.38 0.37 7.37
C ASN A 580 -18.07 1.58 6.74
N CYS A 581 -19.31 1.42 6.26
CA CYS A 581 -20.08 2.48 5.62
C CYS A 581 -20.87 3.30 6.64
N THR A 582 -21.21 4.54 6.24
CA THR A 582 -22.01 5.49 7.03
C THR A 582 -23.35 5.75 6.35
N PHE A 583 -24.44 5.71 7.11
CA PHE A 583 -25.81 5.91 6.62
C PHE A 583 -26.51 7.10 7.29
N SER A 584 -27.06 8.02 6.51
CA SER A 584 -27.77 9.21 7.00
C SER A 584 -29.11 9.46 6.28
N ASP A 585 -29.97 10.23 6.96
CA ASP A 585 -31.31 10.64 6.49
C ASP A 585 -32.32 9.50 6.27
N GLY A 586 -32.03 8.35 6.88
CA GLY A 586 -32.95 7.26 7.04
C GLY A 586 -33.26 6.51 5.75
N PRO A 587 -32.28 5.78 5.18
CA PRO A 587 -32.54 4.78 4.15
C PRO A 587 -33.58 3.76 4.61
N ASP A 588 -34.29 3.18 3.65
CA ASP A 588 -34.74 1.80 3.73
C ASP A 588 -33.65 0.88 3.16
N LEU A 589 -33.22 -0.13 3.94
CA LEU A 589 -32.27 -1.15 3.50
C LEU A 589 -33.00 -2.47 3.27
N MET A 590 -32.99 -2.94 2.02
CA MET A 590 -33.57 -4.21 1.58
C MET A 590 -32.52 -5.10 0.91
N ILE A 591 -32.28 -6.27 1.48
CA ILE A 591 -31.21 -7.19 1.07
C ILE A 591 -31.79 -8.53 0.61
N CYS A 592 -31.35 -9.03 -0.54
CA CYS A 592 -31.87 -10.26 -1.15
C CYS A 592 -30.75 -11.09 -1.80
N GLY A 593 -30.22 -12.09 -1.11
CA GLY A 593 -29.22 -13.00 -1.68
C GLY A 593 -28.57 -13.94 -0.66
N ASP A 594 -27.64 -14.77 -1.14
CA ASP A 594 -26.79 -15.68 -0.35
C ASP A 594 -25.46 -15.01 0.07
N ASN A 595 -24.88 -15.40 1.20
CA ASN A 595 -23.53 -14.96 1.63
C ASN A 595 -23.34 -13.43 1.66
N ILE A 596 -24.17 -12.73 2.43
CA ILE A 596 -24.09 -11.27 2.52
C ILE A 596 -23.47 -10.87 3.86
N ILE A 597 -22.53 -9.92 3.84
CA ILE A 597 -21.87 -9.39 5.03
C ILE A 597 -22.16 -7.90 5.20
N ILE A 598 -22.69 -7.54 6.37
CA ILE A 598 -22.91 -6.17 6.81
C ILE A 598 -22.08 -5.96 8.07
N GLU A 599 -20.99 -5.21 7.96
CA GLU A 599 -20.01 -5.09 9.03
C GLU A 599 -19.50 -3.69 9.30
N GLY A 600 -19.33 -3.34 10.57
CA GLY A 600 -18.63 -2.11 10.98
C GLY A 600 -19.36 -0.82 10.57
N ASN A 601 -20.61 -0.93 10.13
CA ASN A 601 -21.36 0.20 9.60
C ASN A 601 -21.97 1.02 10.73
N ASN A 602 -22.18 2.31 10.47
CA ASN A 602 -22.87 3.18 11.41
C ASN A 602 -23.94 4.01 10.70
N GLY A 603 -25.01 4.39 11.40
CA GLY A 603 -25.99 5.32 10.82
C GLY A 603 -27.40 5.25 11.35
N THR A 604 -28.29 6.01 10.69
CA THR A 604 -29.73 6.06 11.00
C THR A 604 -30.55 5.62 9.80
N PHE A 605 -31.51 4.71 10.01
CA PHE A 605 -32.42 4.16 9.01
C PHE A 605 -33.88 4.52 9.32
N LYS A 606 -34.73 4.68 8.30
CA LYS A 606 -36.20 4.81 8.47
C LYS A 606 -36.79 3.43 8.76
N GLY A 607 -36.33 2.40 8.08
CA GLY A 607 -36.63 1.00 8.33
C GLY A 607 -35.49 0.12 7.80
N MET A 608 -35.42 -1.11 8.28
CA MET A 608 -34.46 -2.09 7.77
C MET A 608 -35.20 -3.40 7.53
N GLU A 609 -35.47 -3.72 6.27
CA GLU A 609 -36.14 -4.97 5.90
C GLU A 609 -35.10 -5.95 5.35
N LEU A 610 -34.66 -6.90 6.18
CA LEU A 610 -33.75 -7.96 5.76
C LEU A 610 -34.60 -9.20 5.47
N SER A 611 -35.29 -9.15 4.33
CA SER A 611 -36.22 -10.16 3.85
C SER A 611 -35.75 -10.71 2.51
N THR A 612 -35.63 -12.04 2.39
CA THR A 612 -35.42 -12.67 1.08
C THR A 612 -36.75 -12.98 0.43
N ASP A 613 -37.10 -12.24 -0.64
CA ASP A 613 -38.26 -12.53 -1.49
C ASP A 613 -38.11 -13.82 -2.34
N LEU A 614 -36.95 -14.49 -2.25
CA LEU A 614 -36.59 -15.63 -3.08
C LEU A 614 -36.44 -16.88 -2.22
N SER A 615 -37.35 -17.82 -2.45
CA SER A 615 -37.35 -19.17 -1.89
C SER A 615 -36.00 -19.87 -2.09
N GLY A 616 -35.09 -19.78 -1.11
CA GLY A 616 -33.96 -20.69 -0.98
C GLY A 616 -32.56 -20.11 -0.77
N ALA A 617 -32.39 -18.91 -0.22
CA ALA A 617 -31.07 -18.35 0.10
C ALA A 617 -30.68 -18.49 1.59
N SER A 618 -29.40 -18.77 1.88
CA SER A 618 -28.82 -19.08 3.20
C SER A 618 -27.55 -18.25 3.47
N ASP A 619 -27.42 -17.77 4.72
CA ASP A 619 -26.27 -17.13 5.40
C ASP A 619 -26.08 -15.61 5.20
N LEU A 620 -26.66 -14.83 6.13
CA LEU A 620 -26.48 -13.38 6.30
C LEU A 620 -25.68 -13.09 7.59
N THR A 621 -24.60 -12.33 7.50
CA THR A 621 -23.80 -11.91 8.67
C THR A 621 -23.96 -10.42 8.91
N ILE A 622 -24.37 -10.05 10.13
CA ILE A 622 -24.54 -8.67 10.57
C ILE A 622 -23.71 -8.49 11.84
N ARG A 623 -22.55 -7.85 11.73
CA ARG A 623 -21.65 -7.73 12.88
C ARG A 623 -21.08 -6.34 13.12
N ASN A 624 -20.93 -5.99 14.38
CA ASN A 624 -20.22 -4.78 14.82
C ASN A 624 -20.77 -3.47 14.22
N ASN A 625 -22.08 -3.44 13.95
CA ASN A 625 -22.73 -2.24 13.42
C ASN A 625 -23.33 -1.39 14.53
N SER A 626 -23.43 -0.08 14.31
CA SER A 626 -24.07 0.88 15.22
C SER A 626 -25.22 1.60 14.52
N PHE A 627 -26.45 1.11 14.70
CA PHE A 627 -27.63 1.57 13.98
C PHE A 627 -28.69 2.21 14.89
N SER A 628 -29.29 3.29 14.39
CA SER A 628 -30.53 3.87 14.93
C SER A 628 -31.66 3.66 13.92
N LEU A 629 -32.80 3.11 14.33
CA LEU A 629 -33.91 2.75 13.44
C LEU A 629 -35.18 3.53 13.79
N ASP A 630 -35.80 4.23 12.83
CA ASP A 630 -37.09 4.92 12.99
C ASP A 630 -38.27 4.10 12.38
N GLY A 631 -38.21 2.77 12.52
CA GLY A 631 -39.15 1.82 11.92
C GLY A 631 -38.89 0.37 12.37
N SER A 632 -39.26 -0.62 11.56
CA SER A 632 -39.04 -2.04 11.88
C SER A 632 -37.68 -2.56 11.41
N LEU A 633 -37.16 -3.56 12.13
CA LEU A 633 -36.14 -4.48 11.65
C LEU A 633 -36.81 -5.83 11.45
N ASP A 634 -37.06 -6.19 10.19
CA ASP A 634 -37.71 -7.43 9.81
C ASP A 634 -36.67 -8.42 9.28
N LEU A 635 -36.43 -9.51 10.02
CA LEU A 635 -35.57 -10.62 9.61
C LEU A 635 -36.49 -11.80 9.29
N SER A 636 -36.62 -12.26 8.04
CA SER A 636 -37.48 -13.42 7.73
C SER A 636 -36.88 -14.34 6.65
N ASP A 637 -37.12 -15.65 6.78
CA ASP A 637 -36.80 -16.70 5.80
C ASP A 637 -35.29 -16.99 5.48
N VAL A 638 -34.33 -16.43 6.25
CA VAL A 638 -32.86 -16.62 6.08
C VAL A 638 -32.16 -17.18 7.34
N SER A 639 -31.04 -17.89 7.20
CA SER A 639 -30.07 -18.13 8.30
C SER A 639 -29.19 -16.92 8.52
N TYR A 640 -29.04 -16.45 9.76
CA TYR A 640 -28.21 -15.28 10.03
C TYR A 640 -27.38 -15.39 11.31
N LEU A 641 -26.24 -14.71 11.30
CA LEU A 641 -25.41 -14.40 12.47
C LEU A 641 -25.51 -12.90 12.73
N MET A 642 -26.08 -12.51 13.87
CA MET A 642 -26.12 -11.12 14.34
C MET A 642 -25.31 -10.98 15.62
N GLU A 643 -24.15 -10.32 15.55
CA GLU A 643 -23.26 -10.18 16.70
C GLU A 643 -22.58 -8.84 16.88
N GLY A 644 -22.36 -8.42 18.13
CA GLY A 644 -21.59 -7.21 18.42
C GLY A 644 -22.24 -5.90 17.99
N ASN A 645 -23.53 -5.90 17.62
CA ASN A 645 -24.21 -4.72 17.11
C ASN A 645 -24.78 -3.86 18.25
N ILE A 646 -24.78 -2.55 18.06
CA ILE A 646 -25.51 -1.57 18.86
C ILE A 646 -26.72 -1.13 18.04
N ILE A 647 -27.92 -1.52 18.46
CA ILE A 647 -29.15 -1.24 17.73
C ILE A 647 -30.14 -0.52 18.64
N HIS A 648 -30.44 0.72 18.28
CA HIS A 648 -31.35 1.60 19.00
C HIS A 648 -32.60 1.87 18.13
N ALA A 649 -33.78 1.49 18.61
CA ALA A 649 -35.02 1.83 17.93
C ALA A 649 -35.59 3.17 18.46
N VAL A 650 -35.89 4.10 17.57
CA VAL A 650 -36.48 5.41 17.89
C VAL A 650 -37.99 5.29 18.16
N SER A 651 -38.64 4.28 17.57
CA SER A 651 -40.03 3.88 17.82
C SER A 651 -40.13 2.39 18.20
N SER A 652 -41.21 1.97 18.87
CA SER A 652 -41.39 0.57 19.30
C SER A 652 -41.66 -0.34 18.10
N GLY A 653 -40.72 -1.21 17.68
CA GLY A 653 -41.03 -2.08 16.55
C GLY A 653 -39.95 -2.94 15.89
N ILE A 654 -38.89 -3.39 16.57
CA ILE A 654 -38.12 -4.51 15.98
C ILE A 654 -39.01 -5.76 15.97
N GLN A 655 -39.18 -6.40 14.82
CA GLN A 655 -39.81 -7.71 14.73
C GLN A 655 -38.82 -8.67 14.09
N CYS A 656 -37.84 -9.09 14.89
CA CYS A 656 -36.90 -10.11 14.48
C CYS A 656 -37.62 -11.48 14.37
N GLN A 657 -38.20 -11.81 13.21
CA GLN A 657 -38.95 -13.06 12.98
C GLN A 657 -38.02 -14.24 12.69
N ILE A 658 -37.56 -14.92 13.72
CA ILE A 658 -36.62 -16.04 13.53
C ILE A 658 -37.36 -17.29 13.01
N ASN A 659 -37.58 -17.46 11.70
CA ASN A 659 -38.26 -18.67 11.19
C ASN A 659 -37.31 -19.86 10.93
N ASN A 660 -36.01 -19.70 11.18
CA ASN A 660 -34.97 -20.69 10.90
C ASN A 660 -34.20 -21.09 12.17
N SER A 661 -34.03 -22.40 12.40
CA SER A 661 -33.30 -22.93 13.56
C SER A 661 -31.78 -22.73 13.51
N ALA A 662 -31.22 -22.33 12.36
CA ALA A 662 -29.79 -22.13 12.15
C ALA A 662 -29.28 -20.72 12.50
N SER A 663 -30.16 -19.80 12.92
CA SER A 663 -29.79 -18.40 13.20
C SER A 663 -29.28 -18.17 14.62
N PHE A 664 -28.33 -17.25 14.77
CA PHE A 664 -27.71 -16.85 16.04
C PHE A 664 -27.77 -15.33 16.23
N ILE A 665 -28.22 -14.89 17.41
CA ILE A 665 -28.21 -13.47 17.83
C ILE A 665 -27.53 -13.39 19.19
N LEU A 666 -26.34 -12.82 19.25
CA LEU A 666 -25.56 -12.77 20.48
C LEU A 666 -24.69 -11.52 20.59
N ASN A 667 -24.32 -11.14 21.82
CA ASN A 667 -23.41 -10.01 22.07
C ASN A 667 -23.89 -8.67 21.50
N ASN A 668 -25.21 -8.45 21.36
CA ASN A 668 -25.76 -7.18 20.87
C ASN A 668 -26.27 -6.30 22.01
N ASP A 669 -26.19 -4.99 21.81
CA ASP A 669 -26.79 -3.95 22.65
C ASP A 669 -28.07 -3.43 21.98
N PHE A 670 -29.21 -3.85 22.50
CA PHE A 670 -30.51 -3.45 22.00
C PHE A 670 -31.19 -2.44 22.93
N THR A 671 -31.73 -1.35 22.38
CA THR A 671 -32.49 -0.36 23.15
C THR A 671 -33.84 -0.04 22.51
N ASN A 672 -34.91 -0.04 23.31
CA ASN A 672 -36.28 0.31 22.91
C ASN A 672 -36.90 -0.66 21.87
N ILE A 673 -36.56 -1.94 21.96
CA ILE A 673 -36.90 -2.94 20.94
C ILE A 673 -38.05 -3.87 21.36
N SER A 674 -38.68 -4.50 20.36
CA SER A 674 -39.49 -5.71 20.52
C SER A 674 -38.73 -6.89 19.89
N LEU A 675 -38.94 -8.12 20.37
CA LEU A 675 -38.30 -9.31 19.81
C LEU A 675 -39.37 -10.39 19.61
N LEU A 676 -39.45 -10.97 18.41
CA LEU A 676 -40.39 -12.05 18.07
C LEU A 676 -39.67 -13.28 17.52
N SER A 677 -39.09 -14.11 18.38
CA SER A 677 -38.47 -15.35 17.91
C SER A 677 -39.48 -16.46 17.61
N LEU A 678 -39.41 -17.00 16.39
CA LEU A 678 -40.14 -18.17 15.89
C LEU A 678 -39.20 -19.40 15.70
N GLY A 679 -37.95 -19.36 16.25
CA GLY A 679 -36.79 -20.22 15.89
C GLY A 679 -35.40 -19.67 16.34
N GLY A 680 -34.29 -20.39 16.11
CA GLY A 680 -32.88 -19.95 16.34
C GLY A 680 -32.40 -19.82 17.81
N GLN A 681 -31.18 -19.30 18.03
CA GLN A 681 -30.57 -19.09 19.35
C GLN A 681 -30.32 -17.59 19.65
N VAL A 682 -30.83 -17.09 20.79
CA VAL A 682 -30.70 -15.68 21.20
C VAL A 682 -30.14 -15.61 22.62
N TYR A 683 -28.88 -15.26 22.80
CA TYR A 683 -28.24 -15.27 24.13
C TYR A 683 -27.15 -14.21 24.25
N LEU A 684 -26.77 -13.84 25.48
CA LEU A 684 -25.70 -12.85 25.74
C LEU A 684 -25.94 -11.47 25.10
N ASN A 685 -27.21 -11.06 24.95
CA ASN A 685 -27.56 -9.72 24.50
C ASN A 685 -27.93 -8.83 25.70
N ASN A 686 -27.69 -7.52 25.57
CA ASN A 686 -28.21 -6.51 26.48
C ASN A 686 -29.49 -5.92 25.92
N ILE A 687 -30.62 -6.26 26.53
CA ILE A 687 -31.94 -5.78 26.11
C ILE A 687 -32.38 -4.68 27.08
N ILE A 688 -32.44 -3.45 26.58
CA ILE A 688 -32.72 -2.23 27.36
C ILE A 688 -34.07 -1.65 26.93
N ASP A 689 -34.92 -1.34 27.90
CA ASP A 689 -36.25 -0.73 27.70
C ASP A 689 -37.14 -1.48 26.70
N CYS A 690 -37.34 -2.79 26.91
CA CYS A 690 -38.21 -3.60 26.06
C CYS A 690 -39.69 -3.30 26.34
N ASN A 691 -40.40 -2.74 25.35
CA ASN A 691 -41.80 -2.32 25.51
C ASN A 691 -42.83 -3.46 25.34
N ASP A 692 -42.49 -4.49 24.56
CA ASP A 692 -43.30 -5.69 24.33
C ASP A 692 -42.37 -6.86 23.95
N MET A 693 -42.47 -7.98 24.67
CA MET A 693 -41.85 -9.26 24.29
C MET A 693 -42.95 -10.24 23.89
N GLU A 694 -43.06 -10.58 22.61
CA GLU A 694 -43.98 -11.61 22.14
C GLU A 694 -43.17 -12.84 21.73
N PHE A 695 -43.33 -13.94 22.48
CA PHE A 695 -42.63 -15.19 22.20
C PHE A 695 -43.60 -16.15 21.53
N VAL A 696 -43.32 -16.66 20.33
CA VAL A 696 -44.22 -17.63 19.68
C VAL A 696 -43.45 -18.93 19.41
N LEU A 697 -43.84 -20.00 20.09
CA LEU A 697 -43.17 -21.29 20.09
C LEU A 697 -43.10 -21.96 18.70
N ALA A 698 -41.91 -21.93 18.10
CA ALA A 698 -41.39 -23.00 17.25
C ALA A 698 -39.86 -23.14 17.43
N SER A 699 -39.38 -24.10 18.22
CA SER A 699 -37.97 -24.58 18.26
C SER A 699 -36.78 -23.66 18.67
N GLY A 700 -36.94 -22.36 18.98
CA GLY A 700 -35.83 -21.48 19.41
C GLY A 700 -35.42 -21.56 20.90
N THR A 701 -34.22 -21.07 21.26
CA THR A 701 -33.68 -21.00 22.65
C THR A 701 -33.14 -19.61 23.02
N PHE A 702 -33.30 -19.19 24.28
CA PHE A 702 -32.85 -17.87 24.79
C PHE A 702 -31.57 -17.93 25.64
N ASN A 703 -30.86 -19.05 25.56
CA ASN A 703 -29.64 -19.30 26.28
C ASN A 703 -28.69 -20.11 25.40
N THR A 704 -27.43 -20.16 25.81
CA THR A 704 -26.40 -20.97 25.15
C THR A 704 -26.81 -22.44 25.07
N SER A 705 -26.42 -23.15 24.00
CA SER A 705 -26.70 -24.59 23.86
C SER A 705 -25.93 -25.45 24.84
N ASP A 706 -24.76 -24.96 25.25
CA ASP A 706 -23.82 -25.60 26.17
C ASP A 706 -23.37 -24.61 27.26
N PRO A 707 -22.91 -25.09 28.43
CA PRO A 707 -22.36 -24.23 29.45
C PRO A 707 -21.13 -23.46 28.96
N VAL A 708 -21.09 -22.15 29.22
CA VAL A 708 -19.98 -21.25 28.87
C VAL A 708 -19.29 -20.77 30.14
N ASN A 709 -17.97 -20.59 30.06
CA ASN A 709 -17.19 -20.01 31.16
C ASN A 709 -17.37 -18.49 31.18
N TYR A 710 -17.60 -17.91 32.35
CA TYR A 710 -17.74 -16.47 32.51
C TYR A 710 -17.21 -15.99 33.86
N THR A 711 -16.95 -14.69 33.95
CA THR A 711 -16.45 -14.04 35.17
C THR A 711 -17.50 -13.09 35.71
N TYR A 712 -17.85 -13.24 36.99
CA TYR A 712 -18.74 -12.33 37.69
C TYR A 712 -18.10 -11.94 39.04
N LYS A 713 -17.96 -10.63 39.28
CA LYS A 713 -17.28 -10.08 40.48
C LYS A 713 -15.93 -10.77 40.76
N ASP A 714 -15.07 -10.84 39.75
CA ASP A 714 -13.73 -11.46 39.79
C ASP A 714 -13.72 -12.97 40.12
N THR A 715 -14.87 -13.66 40.04
CA THR A 715 -14.99 -15.10 40.26
C THR A 715 -15.41 -15.79 38.97
N ASN A 716 -14.76 -16.92 38.64
CA ASN A 716 -15.04 -17.69 37.43
C ASN A 716 -16.14 -18.73 37.70
N TYR A 717 -17.11 -18.78 36.80
CA TYR A 717 -18.25 -19.69 36.80
C TYR A 717 -18.36 -20.41 35.45
N ALA A 718 -19.14 -21.50 35.41
CA ALA A 718 -19.46 -22.22 34.18
C ALA A 718 -20.93 -22.65 34.23
N SER A 719 -21.75 -22.08 33.35
CA SER A 719 -23.20 -22.33 33.33
C SER A 719 -23.78 -22.01 31.95
N TYR A 720 -25.05 -22.33 31.74
CA TYR A 720 -25.80 -21.80 30.61
C TYR A 720 -26.04 -20.30 30.83
N LEU A 721 -25.91 -19.49 29.78
CA LEU A 721 -26.08 -18.05 29.86
C LEU A 721 -27.21 -17.58 28.95
N GLY A 722 -28.11 -16.78 29.49
CA GLY A 722 -29.21 -16.13 28.79
C GLY A 722 -28.91 -14.69 28.42
N ASN A 723 -29.93 -13.84 28.42
CA ASN A 723 -29.81 -12.41 28.08
C ASN A 723 -29.94 -11.52 29.32
N TYR A 724 -29.43 -10.30 29.23
CA TYR A 724 -29.69 -9.26 30.21
C TYR A 724 -30.94 -8.47 29.82
N TYR A 725 -31.83 -8.20 30.78
CA TYR A 725 -33.01 -7.36 30.62
C TYR A 725 -32.98 -6.22 31.63
N SER A 726 -33.15 -4.97 31.18
CA SER A 726 -33.05 -3.80 32.07
C SER A 726 -34.14 -3.72 33.14
N ASP A 727 -35.25 -4.42 32.95
CA ASP A 727 -36.40 -4.50 33.87
C ASP A 727 -36.43 -5.81 34.68
N TYR A 728 -35.41 -6.67 34.53
CA TYR A 728 -35.30 -7.89 35.32
C TYR A 728 -35.19 -7.58 36.82
N SER A 729 -36.00 -8.28 37.63
CA SER A 729 -36.08 -8.06 39.08
C SER A 729 -36.08 -9.35 39.91
N GLY A 730 -35.72 -10.49 39.29
CA GLY A 730 -35.59 -11.78 39.97
C GLY A 730 -34.40 -11.83 40.92
N THR A 731 -34.36 -12.85 41.78
CA THR A 731 -33.27 -13.03 42.74
C THR A 731 -32.09 -13.81 42.17
N ASP A 732 -30.88 -13.52 42.64
CA ASP A 732 -29.66 -14.31 42.43
C ASP A 732 -29.17 -14.77 43.82
N VAL A 733 -29.62 -15.95 44.25
CA VAL A 733 -29.39 -16.47 45.60
C VAL A 733 -28.00 -17.06 45.75
N ASN A 734 -27.44 -17.60 44.67
CA ASN A 734 -26.10 -18.18 44.60
C ASN A 734 -24.99 -17.16 44.28
N ASP A 735 -25.34 -15.90 43.98
CA ASP A 735 -24.45 -14.78 43.65
C ASP A 735 -23.49 -15.12 42.48
N ASP A 736 -24.01 -15.87 41.51
CA ASP A 736 -23.26 -16.30 40.32
C ASP A 736 -23.53 -15.40 39.11
N GLY A 737 -24.32 -14.34 39.25
CA GLY A 737 -24.63 -13.39 38.19
C GLY A 737 -25.80 -13.82 37.29
N ILE A 738 -26.36 -15.02 37.47
CA ILE A 738 -27.52 -15.53 36.77
C ILE A 738 -28.73 -15.46 37.70
N GLY A 739 -29.86 -15.02 37.18
CA GLY A 739 -31.11 -14.94 37.91
C GLY A 739 -31.77 -16.31 38.09
N ASP A 740 -32.21 -16.62 39.31
CA ASP A 740 -32.89 -17.88 39.65
C ASP A 740 -34.36 -17.92 39.16
N ASP A 741 -34.95 -16.74 38.91
CA ASP A 741 -36.31 -16.60 38.39
C ASP A 741 -36.26 -16.43 36.86
N PRO A 742 -36.85 -17.35 36.07
CA PRO A 742 -36.90 -17.23 34.62
C PRO A 742 -37.65 -15.97 34.15
N VAL A 743 -37.24 -15.42 33.01
CA VAL A 743 -38.01 -14.37 32.31
C VAL A 743 -39.05 -15.03 31.41
N THR A 744 -40.33 -14.70 31.62
CA THR A 744 -41.47 -15.26 30.88
C THR A 744 -42.44 -14.17 30.46
N ASP A 745 -42.97 -14.23 29.24
CA ASP A 745 -44.20 -13.51 28.88
C ASP A 745 -45.44 -14.33 29.26
N SER A 746 -46.42 -13.65 29.83
CA SER A 746 -47.74 -14.16 30.18
C SER A 746 -48.60 -14.62 29.01
N SER A 747 -48.18 -14.37 27.76
CA SER A 747 -49.02 -14.57 26.57
C SER A 747 -48.69 -15.82 25.74
N ASN A 748 -47.42 -16.16 25.42
CA ASN A 748 -47.13 -17.24 24.45
C ASN A 748 -45.81 -18.07 24.59
N GLY A 749 -45.17 -18.15 25.77
CA GLY A 749 -44.42 -19.37 26.14
C GLY A 749 -42.95 -19.54 25.68
N GLY A 750 -42.25 -18.48 25.28
CA GLY A 750 -40.77 -18.46 25.34
C GLY A 750 -40.29 -18.19 26.77
N ILE A 751 -39.20 -18.85 27.18
CA ILE A 751 -38.66 -18.75 28.54
C ILE A 751 -37.14 -18.61 28.44
N ASP A 752 -36.59 -17.52 28.96
CA ASP A 752 -35.16 -17.46 29.31
C ASP A 752 -35.01 -18.03 30.73
N TYR A 753 -34.40 -19.21 30.82
CA TYR A 753 -34.15 -19.90 32.10
C TYR A 753 -32.91 -19.38 32.84
N TYR A 754 -32.07 -18.59 32.17
CA TYR A 754 -30.78 -18.14 32.69
C TYR A 754 -30.57 -16.63 32.48
N PRO A 755 -31.54 -15.77 32.85
CA PRO A 755 -31.41 -14.33 32.65
C PRO A 755 -30.22 -13.78 33.42
N LEU A 756 -29.52 -12.81 32.84
CA LEU A 756 -28.36 -12.19 33.48
C LEU A 756 -28.80 -11.08 34.43
N THR A 757 -28.17 -11.00 35.61
CA THR A 757 -28.50 -10.01 36.66
C THR A 757 -27.87 -8.65 36.43
N GLY A 758 -26.91 -8.57 35.50
CA GLY A 758 -26.24 -7.35 35.07
C GLY A 758 -25.95 -7.41 33.58
N LYS A 759 -25.65 -6.24 32.99
CA LYS A 759 -25.30 -6.15 31.58
C LYS A 759 -24.20 -7.15 31.23
N TRP A 760 -24.41 -7.90 30.17
CA TRP A 760 -23.36 -8.66 29.54
C TRP A 760 -22.34 -7.69 28.99
N ILE A 761 -21.16 -7.70 29.60
CA ILE A 761 -19.99 -7.08 29.02
C ILE A 761 -19.26 -8.26 28.43
N SER A 762 -19.47 -8.50 27.13
CA SER A 762 -18.52 -9.30 26.39
C SER A 762 -17.14 -8.72 26.72
N SER A 763 -16.12 -9.55 26.96
CA SER A 763 -14.75 -9.07 27.01
C SER A 763 -14.30 -8.65 25.61
N THR A 764 -15.08 -7.79 24.96
CA THR A 764 -14.59 -6.78 24.06
C THR A 764 -13.83 -5.83 24.98
N SER A 765 -12.51 -6.00 24.97
CA SER A 765 -11.60 -4.87 25.09
C SER A 765 -12.23 -3.64 24.41
N GLU A 766 -11.95 -2.42 24.87
CA GLU A 766 -11.91 -1.32 23.90
C GLU A 766 -11.21 -1.91 22.67
N ILE A 767 -11.87 -1.94 21.52
CA ILE A 767 -11.31 -2.62 20.36
C ILE A 767 -10.10 -1.78 19.97
N GLU A 768 -8.95 -2.14 20.54
CA GLU A 768 -7.68 -1.89 19.90
C GLU A 768 -7.84 -2.53 18.52
N ALA A 769 -7.53 -1.74 17.50
CA ALA A 769 -7.28 -2.31 16.19
C ALA A 769 -6.39 -3.54 16.40
N PRO A 770 -6.69 -4.68 15.73
CA PRO A 770 -5.78 -5.82 15.83
C PRO A 770 -4.37 -5.31 15.55
N VAL A 771 -3.39 -5.73 16.34
CA VAL A 771 -1.99 -5.53 15.97
C VAL A 771 -1.51 -6.88 15.50
N ALA A 772 -1.45 -7.05 14.19
CA ALA A 772 -0.95 -8.27 13.59
C ALA A 772 0.50 -8.47 14.05
N ASP A 773 0.80 -9.65 14.58
CA ASP A 773 2.17 -10.06 14.86
C ASP A 773 2.24 -11.57 14.84
N PHE A 774 3.40 -12.12 14.52
CA PHE A 774 3.64 -13.54 14.55
C PHE A 774 5.10 -13.90 14.76
N SER A 775 5.33 -15.16 15.10
CA SER A 775 6.66 -15.74 15.15
C SER A 775 6.70 -17.09 14.44
N ALA A 776 7.87 -17.47 13.91
CA ALA A 776 8.13 -18.81 13.42
C ALA A 776 8.96 -19.61 14.44
N ASN A 777 8.73 -20.92 14.53
CA ASN A 777 9.56 -21.80 15.37
C ASN A 777 11.01 -21.89 14.87
N ILE A 778 11.22 -21.77 13.55
CA ILE A 778 12.50 -21.69 12.86
C ILE A 778 12.37 -20.70 11.69
N THR A 779 13.35 -19.83 11.50
CA THR A 779 13.39 -18.85 10.40
C THR A 779 14.44 -19.20 9.35
N SER A 780 15.14 -20.33 9.50
CA SER A 780 16.07 -20.82 8.50
C SER A 780 16.27 -22.33 8.55
N GLY A 781 16.61 -22.91 7.40
CA GLY A 781 16.95 -24.31 7.23
C GLY A 781 17.00 -24.70 5.75
N ASN A 782 17.20 -25.98 5.46
CA ASN A 782 17.28 -26.48 4.08
C ASN A 782 15.90 -26.83 3.53
N ALA A 783 15.69 -26.70 2.23
CA ALA A 783 14.50 -27.22 1.56
C ALA A 783 14.40 -28.77 1.67
N PRO A 784 13.22 -29.39 1.82
CA PRO A 784 11.97 -28.76 2.22
C PRO A 784 12.02 -28.32 3.69
N LEU A 785 11.79 -27.04 3.95
CA LEU A 785 11.76 -26.49 5.30
C LEU A 785 10.31 -26.40 5.78
N THR A 786 9.93 -27.25 6.73
CA THR A 786 8.63 -27.16 7.40
C THR A 786 8.71 -26.20 8.58
N VAL A 787 8.00 -25.07 8.48
CA VAL A 787 7.91 -24.02 9.50
C VAL A 787 6.54 -24.08 10.17
N GLN A 788 6.54 -23.99 11.49
CA GLN A 788 5.33 -23.76 12.30
C GLN A 788 5.29 -22.29 12.68
N PHE A 789 4.27 -21.60 12.20
CA PHE A 789 4.00 -20.23 12.60
C PHE A 789 3.14 -20.20 13.85
N THR A 790 3.40 -19.21 14.69
CA THR A 790 2.67 -18.93 15.92
C THR A 790 2.16 -17.51 15.85
N ASP A 791 0.84 -17.37 15.81
CA ASP A 791 0.15 -16.08 15.93
C ASP A 791 0.48 -15.41 17.28
N MET A 792 0.81 -14.13 17.24
CA MET A 792 1.13 -13.28 18.39
C MET A 792 0.22 -12.06 18.48
N THR A 793 -0.81 -12.00 17.65
CA THR A 793 -1.72 -10.87 17.50
C THR A 793 -2.45 -10.55 18.79
N SER A 794 -2.63 -9.27 19.09
CA SER A 794 -3.25 -8.77 20.33
C SER A 794 -4.78 -8.89 20.36
N ALA A 795 -5.45 -9.07 19.21
CA ALA A 795 -6.90 -9.27 19.09
C ALA A 795 -7.34 -9.96 17.77
N THR A 796 -8.47 -10.69 17.85
CA THR A 796 -9.41 -11.10 16.78
C THR A 796 -9.30 -12.51 16.16
N LEU A 797 -10.20 -12.79 15.20
CA LEU A 797 -11.02 -14.02 15.05
C LEU A 797 -10.70 -14.87 13.81
N SER A 798 -10.00 -14.32 12.81
CA SER A 798 -9.57 -15.04 11.60
C SER A 798 -8.24 -14.52 11.08
N TRP A 799 -7.44 -15.43 10.52
CA TRP A 799 -6.10 -15.17 10.01
C TRP A 799 -6.10 -15.39 8.51
N ASP A 800 -5.44 -14.51 7.79
CA ASP A 800 -5.11 -14.70 6.38
C ASP A 800 -3.59 -14.70 6.28
N TRP A 801 -3.03 -15.90 6.19
CA TRP A 801 -1.59 -16.10 6.03
C TRP A 801 -1.25 -16.20 4.56
N ASP A 802 -0.38 -15.32 4.13
CA ASP A 802 0.36 -15.44 2.88
C ASP A 802 1.82 -15.73 3.25
N LEU A 803 2.21 -17.01 3.12
CA LEU A 803 3.44 -17.54 3.70
C LEU A 803 4.62 -17.46 2.73
N ASP A 804 4.38 -17.14 1.46
CA ASP A 804 5.42 -16.78 0.49
C ASP A 804 5.26 -15.37 -0.14
N ASN A 805 4.27 -14.61 0.33
CA ASN A 805 3.95 -13.23 -0.08
C ASN A 805 3.70 -13.10 -1.58
N ASP A 806 3.00 -14.09 -2.16
CA ASP A 806 2.65 -14.13 -3.58
C ASP A 806 1.27 -13.49 -3.88
N GLY A 807 0.59 -13.00 -2.85
CA GLY A 807 -0.75 -12.41 -2.91
C GLY A 807 -1.88 -13.42 -2.78
N VAL A 808 -1.57 -14.71 -2.57
CA VAL A 808 -2.54 -15.78 -2.33
C VAL A 808 -2.51 -16.19 -0.87
N ILE A 809 -3.69 -16.32 -0.26
CA ILE A 809 -3.80 -16.82 1.11
C ILE A 809 -3.54 -18.33 1.12
N ASP A 810 -2.42 -18.72 1.71
CA ASP A 810 -1.99 -20.11 1.91
C ASP A 810 -2.76 -20.83 3.01
N SER A 811 -3.13 -20.10 4.06
CA SER A 811 -3.82 -20.67 5.22
C SER A 811 -4.66 -19.66 5.96
N THR A 812 -5.76 -20.16 6.51
CA THR A 812 -6.60 -19.41 7.46
C THR A 812 -6.59 -19.98 8.88
N ASP A 813 -5.69 -20.94 9.14
CA ASP A 813 -5.48 -21.51 10.46
C ASP A 813 -4.75 -20.49 11.37
N GLN A 814 -5.09 -20.44 12.66
CA GLN A 814 -4.41 -19.53 13.61
C GLN A 814 -2.89 -19.77 13.69
N ASN A 815 -2.46 -21.02 13.66
CA ASN A 815 -1.04 -21.39 13.78
C ASN A 815 -0.70 -22.36 12.64
N PRO A 816 -0.52 -21.87 11.40
CA PRO A 816 -0.37 -22.74 10.24
C PRO A 816 0.99 -23.42 10.22
N VAL A 817 1.04 -24.55 9.52
CA VAL A 817 2.28 -25.26 9.19
C VAL A 817 2.46 -25.20 7.69
N PHE A 818 3.59 -24.66 7.25
CA PHE A 818 3.89 -24.52 5.84
C PHE A 818 5.25 -25.10 5.51
N THR A 819 5.38 -25.68 4.32
CA THR A 819 6.61 -26.36 3.90
C THR A 819 7.14 -25.72 2.64
N TYR A 820 8.22 -24.97 2.78
CA TYR A 820 8.93 -24.36 1.67
C TYR A 820 9.78 -25.41 0.97
N THR A 821 9.41 -25.79 -0.25
CA THR A 821 10.09 -26.86 -1.01
C THR A 821 11.27 -26.39 -1.85
N THR A 822 11.44 -25.08 -2.01
CA THR A 822 12.46 -24.46 -2.86
C THR A 822 13.35 -23.57 -2.02
N ALA A 823 14.63 -23.49 -2.35
CA ALA A 823 15.53 -22.53 -1.74
C ALA A 823 15.17 -21.11 -2.14
N GLY A 824 15.25 -20.19 -1.19
CA GLY A 824 14.85 -18.81 -1.38
C GLY A 824 14.71 -18.09 -0.05
N ARG A 825 14.49 -16.78 -0.14
CA ARG A 825 13.98 -16.00 1.00
C ARG A 825 12.51 -15.76 0.76
N TYR A 826 11.73 -15.99 1.80
CA TYR A 826 10.29 -15.84 1.77
C TYR A 826 9.90 -14.79 2.78
N SER A 827 9.19 -13.77 2.30
CA SER A 827 8.47 -12.85 3.15
C SER A 827 7.18 -13.53 3.61
N VAL A 828 6.75 -13.23 4.83
CA VAL A 828 5.50 -13.78 5.38
C VAL A 828 4.62 -12.61 5.76
N ASN A 829 3.40 -12.60 5.24
CA ASN A 829 2.39 -11.62 5.58
C ASN A 829 1.26 -12.30 6.35
N LEU A 830 0.95 -11.75 7.52
CA LEU A 830 -0.23 -12.13 8.27
C LEU A 830 -1.20 -10.96 8.26
N THR A 831 -2.34 -11.13 7.60
CA THR A 831 -3.45 -10.19 7.70
C THR A 831 -4.44 -10.70 8.73
N ILE A 832 -4.79 -9.85 9.67
CA ILE A 832 -5.76 -10.10 10.71
C ILE A 832 -7.01 -9.30 10.43
N HIS A 833 -8.14 -9.99 10.42
CA HIS A 833 -9.44 -9.35 10.29
C HIS A 833 -10.09 -9.21 11.65
N GLY A 834 -10.01 -8.00 12.18
CA GLY A 834 -10.68 -7.65 13.42
C GLY A 834 -12.16 -7.37 13.27
N SER A 835 -12.85 -7.25 14.40
CA SER A 835 -14.28 -6.95 14.45
C SER A 835 -14.61 -5.55 13.93
N THR A 836 -13.67 -4.60 13.97
CA THR A 836 -13.88 -3.21 13.52
C THR A 836 -12.70 -2.60 12.76
N ALA A 837 -11.60 -3.32 12.59
CA ALA A 837 -10.41 -2.88 11.87
C ALA A 837 -9.60 -4.12 11.47
N SER A 838 -8.88 -4.06 10.35
CA SER A 838 -7.87 -5.05 9.97
C SER A 838 -6.48 -4.47 10.22
N ASP A 839 -5.51 -5.35 10.43
CA ASP A 839 -4.11 -4.99 10.46
C ASP A 839 -3.31 -6.11 9.82
N SER A 840 -2.16 -5.77 9.26
CA SER A 840 -1.30 -6.74 8.59
C SER A 840 0.14 -6.55 9.03
N GLU A 841 0.80 -7.66 9.32
CA GLU A 841 2.22 -7.67 9.61
C GLU A 841 2.95 -8.39 8.48
N LEU A 842 3.80 -7.64 7.76
CA LEU A 842 4.68 -8.18 6.74
C LEU A 842 6.11 -8.27 7.30
N LYS A 843 6.63 -9.50 7.42
CA LYS A 843 8.04 -9.73 7.73
C LYS A 843 8.78 -10.07 6.45
N VAL A 844 9.51 -9.09 5.92
CA VAL A 844 10.30 -9.22 4.69
C VAL A 844 11.46 -10.20 4.91
N ASP A 845 11.69 -11.11 3.95
CA ASP A 845 12.79 -12.09 3.98
C ASP A 845 12.82 -12.95 5.27
N TYR A 846 11.66 -13.15 5.91
CA TYR A 846 11.54 -13.72 7.25
C TYR A 846 11.97 -15.19 7.34
N ILE A 847 11.71 -15.99 6.30
CA ILE A 847 12.14 -17.38 6.22
C ILE A 847 13.24 -17.53 5.16
N TYR A 848 14.44 -17.91 5.61
CA TYR A 848 15.54 -18.25 4.72
C TYR A 848 15.64 -19.76 4.51
N VAL A 849 15.25 -20.21 3.33
CA VAL A 849 15.39 -21.60 2.91
C VAL A 849 16.67 -21.70 2.09
N ALA A 850 17.69 -22.31 2.69
CA ALA A 850 18.90 -22.65 1.96
C ALA A 850 18.61 -23.79 0.98
N ASP A 851 19.39 -23.85 -0.10
CA ASP A 851 19.48 -25.06 -0.91
C ASP A 851 19.77 -26.24 0.00
N ASP A 852 19.04 -27.35 -0.19
CA ASP A 852 19.43 -28.60 0.43
C ASP A 852 20.75 -29.03 -0.17
N TRP A 853 21.78 -28.62 0.53
CA TRP A 853 23.13 -28.82 0.10
C TRP A 853 23.56 -30.29 0.26
N ASN A 854 22.71 -31.13 0.86
CA ASN A 854 22.81 -32.57 0.81
C ASN A 854 21.77 -33.18 -0.14
N PRO A 855 22.06 -33.35 -1.45
CA PRO A 855 21.14 -33.95 -2.41
C PRO A 855 20.76 -35.43 -2.13
N TRP A 856 21.11 -35.97 -0.96
CA TRP A 856 20.97 -37.36 -0.55
C TRP A 856 20.18 -37.62 0.74
N ASN A 857 19.64 -36.64 1.46
CA ASN A 857 19.07 -36.97 2.77
C ASN A 857 17.72 -37.71 2.71
N ASP A 858 17.64 -38.76 3.52
CA ASP A 858 16.45 -39.51 3.86
C ASP A 858 15.52 -38.67 4.75
N ALA A 859 14.29 -39.14 4.99
CA ALA A 859 13.30 -38.46 5.82
C ALA A 859 13.67 -38.38 7.32
N GLY A 860 14.95 -38.56 7.69
CA GLY A 860 15.41 -38.72 9.07
C GLY A 860 16.60 -37.84 9.50
N SER A 861 17.41 -37.24 8.62
CA SER A 861 18.52 -36.39 9.13
C SER A 861 18.07 -34.97 9.45
N VAL A 862 18.41 -34.55 10.66
CA VAL A 862 18.24 -33.18 11.18
C VAL A 862 19.45 -32.32 10.83
N SER A 863 19.26 -31.01 10.72
CA SER A 863 20.32 -30.01 10.55
C SER A 863 21.51 -30.27 11.48
N GLY A 864 22.73 -30.32 10.92
CA GLY A 864 23.98 -30.58 11.66
C GLY A 864 24.42 -32.05 11.74
N SER A 865 23.86 -32.99 10.96
CA SER A 865 24.41 -34.35 10.87
C SER A 865 25.73 -34.39 10.08
N TYR A 866 26.73 -35.13 10.57
CA TYR A 866 27.99 -35.36 9.84
C TYR A 866 27.73 -36.22 8.60
N ILE A 867 28.31 -35.84 7.44
CA ILE A 867 28.35 -36.70 6.25
C ILE A 867 29.04 -38.01 6.62
N SER A 868 28.42 -39.14 6.34
CA SER A 868 28.96 -40.48 6.57
C SER A 868 29.76 -40.99 5.36
N ILE A 869 30.62 -41.97 5.58
CA ILE A 869 31.40 -42.57 4.48
C ILE A 869 30.50 -43.31 3.47
N ASP A 870 29.35 -43.82 3.91
CA ASP A 870 28.43 -44.56 3.05
C ASP A 870 27.77 -43.61 2.04
N GLU A 871 27.42 -42.38 2.46
CA GLU A 871 26.90 -41.32 1.58
C GLU A 871 27.95 -40.87 0.54
N VAL A 872 29.22 -40.73 0.93
CA VAL A 872 30.31 -40.42 0.00
C VAL A 872 30.49 -41.54 -1.04
N ILE A 873 30.37 -42.81 -0.62
CA ILE A 873 30.46 -43.96 -1.51
C ILE A 873 29.28 -43.99 -2.49
N GLU A 874 28.07 -43.66 -2.03
CA GLU A 874 26.89 -43.64 -2.88
C GLU A 874 26.95 -42.52 -3.91
N ALA A 875 27.32 -41.30 -3.51
CA ALA A 875 27.56 -40.18 -4.41
C ALA A 875 28.64 -40.50 -5.46
N TYR A 876 29.75 -41.13 -5.04
CA TYR A 876 30.78 -41.59 -5.98
C TYR A 876 30.22 -42.57 -7.00
N ASN A 877 29.38 -43.52 -6.59
CA ASN A 877 28.77 -44.49 -7.49
C ASN A 877 27.80 -43.82 -8.48
N CYS A 878 26.99 -42.87 -8.03
CA CYS A 878 26.07 -42.15 -8.91
C CYS A 878 26.81 -41.35 -9.97
N TRP A 879 27.80 -40.54 -9.59
CA TRP A 879 28.66 -39.85 -10.55
C TRP A 879 29.40 -40.83 -11.48
N ARG A 880 29.97 -41.90 -10.91
CA ARG A 880 30.80 -42.85 -11.67
C ARG A 880 30.04 -43.61 -12.75
N TYR A 881 28.76 -43.86 -12.50
CA TYR A 881 27.88 -44.67 -13.35
C TYR A 881 26.77 -43.86 -14.05
N ASP A 882 26.80 -42.53 -13.96
CA ASP A 882 25.81 -41.63 -14.57
C ASP A 882 24.37 -41.91 -14.09
N ASN A 883 24.25 -42.32 -12.82
CA ASN A 883 22.96 -42.50 -12.17
C ASN A 883 22.58 -41.24 -11.40
N THR A 884 21.29 -40.98 -11.28
CA THR A 884 20.78 -39.93 -10.39
C THR A 884 20.70 -40.44 -8.95
N ALA A 885 20.70 -39.51 -7.99
CA ALA A 885 20.50 -39.84 -6.59
C ALA A 885 19.13 -40.51 -6.37
N SER A 886 19.12 -41.55 -5.54
CA SER A 886 17.99 -42.49 -5.40
C SER A 886 16.69 -41.85 -4.89
N TYR A 887 16.79 -40.75 -4.15
CA TYR A 887 15.66 -40.07 -3.50
C TYR A 887 15.25 -38.77 -4.19
N THR A 888 16.22 -37.98 -4.66
CA THR A 888 15.99 -36.63 -5.22
C THR A 888 15.98 -36.60 -6.75
N GLY A 889 16.54 -37.62 -7.40
CA GLY A 889 16.74 -37.61 -8.85
C GLY A 889 17.85 -36.66 -9.32
N TYR A 890 18.64 -36.09 -8.41
CA TYR A 890 19.73 -35.16 -8.72
C TYR A 890 20.88 -35.84 -9.48
N SER A 891 21.45 -35.15 -10.47
CA SER A 891 22.59 -35.63 -11.27
C SER A 891 23.91 -35.28 -10.59
N VAL A 892 24.61 -36.29 -10.04
CA VAL A 892 25.81 -36.08 -9.22
C VAL A 892 27.03 -35.75 -10.09
N SER A 893 27.67 -34.61 -9.85
CA SER A 893 28.93 -34.19 -10.47
C SER A 893 30.16 -34.66 -9.68
N ILE A 894 31.35 -34.57 -10.29
CA ILE A 894 32.61 -34.91 -9.59
C ILE A 894 32.94 -33.92 -8.48
N ASP A 895 32.53 -32.66 -8.63
CA ASP A 895 32.78 -31.61 -7.64
C ASP A 895 31.92 -31.83 -6.39
N ASP A 896 30.73 -32.41 -6.55
CA ASP A 896 29.87 -32.83 -5.43
C ASP A 896 30.52 -33.97 -4.63
N VAL A 897 31.06 -34.98 -5.32
CA VAL A 897 31.76 -36.11 -4.68
C VAL A 897 33.00 -35.62 -3.93
N ILE A 898 33.75 -34.66 -4.50
CA ILE A 898 34.93 -34.07 -3.85
C ILE A 898 34.53 -33.28 -2.61
N SER A 899 33.45 -32.50 -2.69
CA SER A 899 32.94 -31.69 -1.58
C SER A 899 32.46 -32.59 -0.43
N MET A 900 31.67 -33.63 -0.72
CA MET A 900 31.23 -34.62 0.28
C MET A 900 32.38 -35.40 0.91
N TYR A 901 33.38 -35.80 0.11
CA TYR A 901 34.58 -36.46 0.66
C TYR A 901 35.32 -35.55 1.63
N ASN A 902 35.45 -34.25 1.31
CA ASN A 902 36.11 -33.29 2.19
C ASN A 902 35.30 -33.06 3.47
N ALA A 903 33.97 -32.92 3.38
CA ALA A 903 33.03 -32.85 4.51
C ALA A 903 33.27 -33.99 5.51
N TRP A 904 33.17 -35.22 5.01
CA TRP A 904 33.36 -36.44 5.78
C TRP A 904 34.79 -36.54 6.34
N ARG A 905 35.80 -36.20 5.53
CA ARG A 905 37.20 -36.37 5.90
C ARG A 905 37.62 -35.47 7.06
N TYR A 906 37.06 -34.26 7.12
CA TYR A 906 37.42 -33.24 8.11
C TYR A 906 36.42 -33.13 9.27
N ASN A 907 35.33 -33.92 9.28
CA ASN A 907 34.23 -33.78 10.23
C ASN A 907 33.66 -32.36 10.23
N ASP A 908 33.70 -31.68 9.09
CA ASP A 908 33.04 -30.40 8.97
C ASP A 908 31.54 -30.69 8.86
N GLN A 909 30.77 -30.07 9.76
CA GLN A 909 29.36 -29.85 9.48
C GLN A 909 29.36 -28.87 8.33
N MET A 910 28.77 -29.33 7.26
CA MET A 910 29.01 -28.78 5.97
C MET A 910 27.67 -28.12 5.59
#